data_AF-A0A965Q588-F1
#
_entry.id   AF-A0A965Q588-F1
#
_cell.length_a   1.000
_cell.length_b   1.000
_cell.length_c   1.000
_cell.angle_alpha   90.00
_cell.angle_beta   90.00
_cell.angle_gamma   90.00
#
_symmetry.space_group_name_H-M   'P 1'
#
loop_
_entity.id
_entity.type
_entity.pdbx_description
1 polymer ?
#
loop_
_entity_poly.entity_id
_entity_poly.type
_entity_poly.pdbx_seq_one_letter_code
_entity_poly.pdbx_strand_id
1 'polypeptide(L)'
;MSAHVIPLENLRNTDVGSVGGKNASLGEMISQLNAKGVRVPTGFATTALAFREFLAHNKLDDKIADELKTLNTDDTDALAVSGKKIRQWIIDTPFPTSLEKAIEENYTRLTKNSTEGTTFAVRSSATAEDLPDASFAGQQESFLNIHGVENIKHAIKEVFASLYNDRAISYRVHKGFVHADVAISAGVQQMVRSDIGCSGVMFTIDTESGFKDVVFITASYGLGETVVQGAVNPDEFYVFKPLLKEGKPAIVRRSIGSKKIKMVFSDATQAGKSTHTIDVDPKESDSFSLNDEDILELAQYAVTIESHYGCPMDIEWGKNGLDGKIYILQARPETVKSQSKNTVEVFKLKGSGKAIVAGRAVTQKIGVGPVRIVKDPSEMHAVQPGDVLVADMTDPNWEPVMKRASALVTNRGGRTCHAAIIARELGIPAIVGSVNATELLQDGDMVTVCCSEGETGLVFQGALEYEVNTEKETVLPTPPVKIMMNVGNPDMAFTFAQTPNDGVGLARLEFVINNMIGIHPKAILNYLAMPQDIQKQITHRARGYLNPKQFYIDKVAEGVATIAAAFYPKPVIVRTSDFKSNEYKKLVGGDIYEPDEENPMIGFRGAARYMSEDFKECFVMECQAMKKVRETFGLTNVEIMIPFVRTLDEAKEVTSIMAANGLKRGDYGLRLIMMCEVPSNAILAEAFLEYFDGFSIGSNDLTQLTLGTDRDSGILADGFDERNDAVKSLIQMAITAAKKTKKYIGICGQGPSDHPDFAEWLVKEGSISSMSLNPDTVISTWKRISQK
;
A
#
# COMPACT_ATOMS: atom_id res chain seq x y z
N MET A 1 -15.04 42.91 -16.04
CA MET A 1 -16.25 42.06 -15.88
C MET A 1 -15.74 40.68 -15.52
N SER A 2 -16.10 40.13 -14.36
CA SER A 2 -15.77 38.73 -14.05
C SER A 2 -16.58 37.82 -14.97
N ALA A 3 -15.93 36.87 -15.62
CA ALA A 3 -16.61 35.92 -16.51
C ALA A 3 -17.43 34.90 -15.69
N HIS A 4 -18.61 34.53 -16.19
CA HIS A 4 -19.44 33.47 -15.59
C HIS A 4 -18.89 32.06 -15.82
N VAL A 5 -18.16 31.89 -16.92
CA VAL A 5 -17.55 30.64 -17.34
C VAL A 5 -16.13 30.94 -17.80
N ILE A 6 -15.17 30.12 -17.36
CA ILE A 6 -13.75 30.29 -17.67
C ILE A 6 -13.21 28.98 -18.26
N PRO A 7 -12.53 29.03 -19.43
CA PRO A 7 -11.76 27.90 -19.95
C PRO A 7 -10.74 27.35 -18.93
N LEU A 8 -10.61 26.03 -18.81
CA LEU A 8 -9.69 25.44 -17.82
C LEU A 8 -8.23 25.87 -18.06
N GLU A 9 -7.80 25.99 -19.32
CA GLU A 9 -6.46 26.48 -19.69
C GLU A 9 -6.10 27.89 -19.16
N ASN A 10 -7.11 28.70 -18.81
CA ASN A 10 -6.93 30.05 -18.31
C ASN A 10 -6.90 30.13 -16.77
N LEU A 11 -7.17 29.03 -16.07
CA LEU A 11 -7.19 28.98 -14.61
C LEU A 11 -5.79 28.71 -14.04
N ARG A 12 -5.61 29.06 -12.77
CA ARG A 12 -4.42 28.82 -11.94
C ARG A 12 -4.81 28.41 -10.53
N ASN A 13 -3.85 27.89 -9.76
CA ASN A 13 -4.02 27.63 -8.33
C ASN A 13 -4.40 28.88 -7.51
N THR A 14 -4.19 30.09 -8.03
CA THR A 14 -4.64 31.33 -7.39
C THR A 14 -6.15 31.56 -7.49
N ASP A 15 -6.85 30.83 -8.34
CA ASP A 15 -8.28 31.04 -8.65
C ASP A 15 -9.22 30.20 -7.76
N VAL A 16 -8.72 29.55 -6.70
CA VAL A 16 -9.50 28.66 -5.81
C VAL A 16 -10.77 29.34 -5.29
N GLY A 17 -10.71 30.61 -4.88
CA GLY A 17 -11.88 31.34 -4.41
C GLY A 17 -12.95 31.60 -5.48
N SER A 18 -12.57 31.53 -6.76
CA SER A 18 -13.45 31.79 -7.91
C SER A 18 -14.05 30.52 -8.51
N VAL A 19 -13.33 29.40 -8.51
CA VAL A 19 -13.73 28.17 -9.22
C VAL A 19 -13.65 26.89 -8.38
N GLY A 20 -13.29 26.99 -7.10
CA GLY A 20 -13.01 25.83 -6.25
C GLY A 20 -11.63 25.22 -6.49
N GLY A 21 -11.18 24.39 -5.55
CA GLY A 21 -9.82 23.86 -5.56
C GLY A 21 -9.55 22.85 -6.68
N LYS A 22 -10.48 21.93 -6.95
CA LYS A 22 -10.38 20.97 -8.07
C LYS A 22 -10.19 21.66 -9.43
N ASN A 23 -11.04 22.63 -9.78
CA ASN A 23 -10.92 23.30 -11.08
C ASN A 23 -9.67 24.18 -11.18
N ALA A 24 -9.29 24.85 -10.09
CA ALA A 24 -8.05 25.62 -10.02
C ALA A 24 -6.82 24.72 -10.25
N SER A 25 -6.80 23.55 -9.61
CA SER A 25 -5.75 22.54 -9.78
C SER A 25 -5.72 21.97 -11.21
N LEU A 26 -6.88 21.70 -11.81
CA LEU A 26 -6.95 21.26 -13.21
C LEU A 26 -6.34 22.30 -14.17
N GLY A 27 -6.69 23.58 -13.99
CA GLY A 27 -6.12 24.66 -14.80
C GLY A 27 -4.63 24.87 -14.58
N GLU A 28 -4.16 24.74 -13.35
CA GLU A 28 -2.74 24.75 -13.02
C GLU A 28 -2.00 23.65 -13.80
N MET A 29 -2.48 22.42 -13.76
CA MET A 29 -1.84 21.30 -14.48
C MET A 29 -1.88 21.49 -16.00
N ILE A 30 -3.02 21.89 -16.57
CA ILE A 30 -3.15 22.15 -18.02
C ILE A 30 -2.17 23.23 -18.47
N SER A 31 -2.06 24.31 -17.71
CA SER A 31 -1.25 25.47 -18.09
C SER A 31 0.25 25.29 -17.83
N GLN A 32 0.64 24.58 -16.77
CA GLN A 32 2.04 24.48 -16.34
C GLN A 32 2.71 23.14 -16.67
N LEU A 33 1.95 22.04 -16.75
CA LEU A 33 2.50 20.69 -16.84
C LEU A 33 2.36 20.04 -18.22
N ASN A 34 1.55 20.59 -19.11
CA ASN A 34 1.42 20.08 -20.49
C ASN A 34 2.77 20.14 -21.23
N ALA A 35 3.54 21.21 -21.05
CA ALA A 35 4.91 21.33 -21.59
C ALA A 35 5.90 20.30 -20.99
N LYS A 36 5.59 19.76 -19.81
CA LYS A 36 6.34 18.67 -19.14
C LYS A 36 5.78 17.28 -19.47
N GLY A 37 4.84 17.20 -20.43
CA GLY A 37 4.29 15.94 -20.94
C GLY A 37 3.08 15.38 -20.18
N VAL A 38 2.62 16.04 -19.11
CA VAL A 38 1.42 15.61 -18.35
C VAL A 38 0.16 15.97 -19.15
N ARG A 39 -0.62 14.96 -19.50
CA ARG A 39 -1.85 15.14 -20.29
C ARG A 39 -3.03 15.31 -19.35
N VAL A 40 -3.75 16.41 -19.48
CA VAL A 40 -4.99 16.68 -18.74
C VAL A 40 -6.09 17.02 -19.75
N PRO A 41 -7.27 16.39 -19.70
CA PRO A 41 -8.36 16.74 -20.59
C PRO A 41 -8.82 18.19 -20.38
N THR A 42 -9.07 18.91 -21.47
CA THR A 42 -9.54 20.31 -21.43
C THR A 42 -11.04 20.40 -21.13
N GLY A 43 -11.53 21.61 -20.91
CA GLY A 43 -12.88 21.89 -20.47
C GLY A 43 -13.11 23.36 -20.16
N PHE A 44 -14.16 23.62 -19.39
CA PHE A 44 -14.44 24.93 -18.79
C PHE A 44 -15.05 24.76 -17.40
N ALA A 45 -14.97 25.80 -16.56
CA ALA A 45 -15.60 25.83 -15.24
C ALA A 45 -16.55 27.03 -15.14
N THR A 46 -17.69 26.84 -14.47
CA THR A 46 -18.48 27.99 -13.99
C THR A 46 -17.75 28.70 -12.86
N THR A 47 -18.15 29.91 -12.50
CA THR A 47 -17.55 30.63 -11.35
C THR A 47 -18.48 30.66 -10.14
N ALA A 48 -17.89 30.87 -8.96
CA ALA A 48 -18.62 31.12 -7.73
C ALA A 48 -19.53 32.36 -7.85
N LEU A 49 -19.13 33.34 -8.66
CA LEU A 49 -19.99 34.48 -9.02
C LEU A 49 -21.23 34.02 -9.79
N ALA A 50 -21.06 33.17 -10.82
CA ALA A 50 -22.18 32.64 -11.59
C ALA A 50 -23.17 31.86 -10.71
N PHE A 51 -22.66 31.07 -9.75
CA PHE A 51 -23.50 30.37 -8.78
C PHE A 51 -24.26 31.34 -7.87
N ARG A 52 -23.59 32.37 -7.33
CA ARG A 52 -24.24 33.39 -6.48
C ARG A 52 -25.31 34.18 -7.24
N GLU A 53 -25.05 34.57 -8.49
CA GLU A 53 -26.04 35.25 -9.33
C GLU A 53 -27.22 34.35 -9.71
N PHE A 54 -26.96 33.06 -9.92
CA PHE A 54 -28.01 32.06 -10.12
C PHE A 54 -28.92 31.94 -8.89
N LEU A 55 -28.37 31.89 -7.67
CA LEU A 55 -29.16 31.85 -6.45
C LEU A 55 -29.91 33.16 -6.17
N ALA A 56 -29.33 34.32 -6.52
CA ALA A 56 -30.04 35.60 -6.39
C ALA A 56 -31.22 35.72 -7.37
N HIS A 57 -31.23 34.92 -8.44
CA HIS A 57 -32.31 34.91 -9.41
C HIS A 57 -33.63 34.49 -8.76
N ASN A 58 -34.67 35.30 -8.94
CA ASN A 58 -35.98 35.11 -8.31
C ASN A 58 -35.94 34.98 -6.77
N LYS A 59 -34.90 35.53 -6.11
CA LYS A 59 -34.70 35.47 -4.65
C LYS A 59 -34.69 34.04 -4.11
N LEU A 60 -34.04 33.13 -4.83
CA LEU A 60 -33.94 31.73 -4.41
C LEU A 60 -33.06 31.60 -3.16
N ASP A 61 -32.01 32.40 -3.04
CA ASP A 61 -31.18 32.55 -1.85
C ASP A 61 -31.99 32.83 -0.57
N ASP A 62 -32.89 33.82 -0.61
CA ASP A 62 -33.78 34.16 0.52
C ASP A 62 -34.65 32.96 0.92
N LYS A 63 -35.24 32.26 -0.08
CA LYS A 63 -36.09 31.08 0.16
C LYS A 63 -35.32 29.92 0.80
N ILE A 64 -34.10 29.68 0.34
CA ILE A 64 -33.23 28.63 0.89
C ILE A 64 -32.83 28.98 2.32
N ALA A 65 -32.46 30.24 2.57
CA ALA A 65 -32.08 30.70 3.90
C ALA A 65 -33.23 30.56 4.91
N ASP A 66 -34.44 30.91 4.51
CA ASP A 66 -35.63 30.77 5.37
C ASP A 66 -35.92 29.30 5.73
N GLU A 67 -35.82 28.37 4.77
CA GLU A 67 -36.01 26.93 5.03
C GLU A 67 -34.95 26.41 6.02
N LEU A 68 -33.68 26.73 5.78
CA LEU A 68 -32.56 26.25 6.61
C LEU A 68 -32.56 26.86 8.01
N LYS A 69 -33.07 28.08 8.19
CA LYS A 69 -33.10 28.76 9.50
C LYS A 69 -33.98 28.03 10.52
N THR A 70 -35.03 27.37 10.07
CA THR A 70 -35.96 26.60 10.91
C THR A 70 -35.61 25.12 11.04
N LEU A 71 -34.59 24.66 10.32
CA LEU A 71 -34.24 23.25 10.22
C LEU A 71 -33.41 22.81 11.42
N ASN A 72 -33.87 21.78 12.13
CA ASN A 72 -33.05 21.01 13.04
C ASN A 72 -32.27 19.94 12.25
N THR A 73 -30.96 20.08 12.13
CA THR A 73 -30.12 19.15 11.36
C THR A 73 -29.92 17.78 12.03
N ASP A 74 -30.24 17.67 13.32
CA ASP A 74 -30.18 16.39 14.05
C ASP A 74 -31.44 15.53 13.79
N ASP A 75 -32.48 16.10 13.19
CA ASP A 75 -33.66 15.38 12.71
C ASP A 75 -33.46 14.97 11.24
N THR A 76 -33.16 13.69 11.03
CA THR A 76 -32.84 13.16 9.70
C THR A 76 -34.01 13.23 8.72
N ASP A 77 -35.24 13.11 9.21
CA ASP A 77 -36.44 13.14 8.35
C ASP A 77 -36.72 14.58 7.90
N ALA A 78 -36.64 15.54 8.83
CA ALA A 78 -36.79 16.96 8.52
C ALA A 78 -35.68 17.45 7.57
N LEU A 79 -34.44 16.98 7.77
CA LEU A 79 -33.30 17.27 6.91
C LEU A 79 -33.52 16.74 5.49
N ALA A 80 -33.95 15.49 5.34
CA ALA A 80 -34.19 14.89 4.03
C ALA A 80 -35.31 15.61 3.25
N VAL A 81 -36.39 15.98 3.93
CA VAL A 81 -37.50 16.74 3.33
C VAL A 81 -37.02 18.12 2.87
N SER A 82 -36.33 18.85 3.75
CA SER A 82 -35.86 20.22 3.47
C SER A 82 -34.80 20.23 2.37
N GLY A 83 -33.83 19.31 2.44
CA GLY A 83 -32.80 19.15 1.42
C GLY A 83 -33.39 18.83 0.06
N LYS A 84 -34.31 17.86 -0.03
CA LYS A 84 -34.99 17.52 -1.29
C LYS A 84 -35.76 18.71 -1.87
N LYS A 85 -36.43 19.49 -1.02
CA LYS A 85 -37.18 20.69 -1.41
C LYS A 85 -36.25 21.76 -1.98
N ILE A 86 -35.13 22.04 -1.32
CA ILE A 86 -34.11 23.00 -1.78
C ILE A 86 -33.51 22.55 -3.12
N ARG A 87 -33.15 21.28 -3.25
CA ARG A 87 -32.62 20.73 -4.51
C ARG A 87 -33.62 20.88 -5.65
N GLN A 88 -34.90 20.59 -5.42
CA GLN A 88 -35.94 20.78 -6.44
C GLN A 88 -36.07 22.25 -6.87
N TRP A 89 -36.01 23.19 -5.92
CA TRP A 89 -36.04 24.62 -6.26
C TRP A 89 -34.87 25.04 -7.16
N ILE A 90 -33.69 24.48 -6.93
CA ILE A 90 -32.50 24.72 -7.77
C ILE A 90 -32.72 24.16 -9.18
N ILE A 91 -33.22 22.93 -9.30
CA ILE A 91 -33.50 22.31 -10.61
C ILE A 91 -34.53 23.13 -11.41
N ASP A 92 -35.61 23.57 -10.76
CA ASP A 92 -36.71 24.30 -11.38
C ASP A 92 -36.33 25.74 -11.76
N THR A 93 -35.32 26.32 -11.12
CA THR A 93 -34.89 27.70 -11.38
C THR A 93 -34.15 27.80 -12.71
N PRO A 94 -34.57 28.67 -13.66
CA PRO A 94 -33.88 28.85 -14.93
C PRO A 94 -32.52 29.53 -14.73
N PHE A 95 -31.56 29.26 -15.61
CA PHE A 95 -30.30 30.00 -15.59
C PHE A 95 -30.52 31.48 -15.98
N PRO A 96 -29.80 32.43 -15.37
CA PRO A 96 -29.68 33.77 -15.92
C PRO A 96 -29.20 33.72 -17.37
N THR A 97 -29.78 34.55 -18.25
CA THR A 97 -29.45 34.57 -19.69
C THR A 97 -27.96 34.77 -19.97
N SER A 98 -27.27 35.53 -19.11
CA SER A 98 -25.83 35.76 -19.20
C SER A 98 -24.99 34.52 -18.88
N LEU A 99 -25.44 33.67 -17.95
CA LEU A 99 -24.81 32.39 -17.62
C LEU A 99 -25.09 31.35 -18.71
N GLU A 100 -26.35 31.26 -19.16
CA GLU A 100 -26.75 30.32 -20.21
C GLU A 100 -25.94 30.53 -21.49
N LYS A 101 -25.86 31.78 -21.98
CA LYS A 101 -25.03 32.11 -23.16
C LYS A 101 -23.55 31.77 -22.96
N ALA A 102 -23.00 32.06 -21.78
CA ALA A 102 -21.60 31.77 -21.49
C ALA A 102 -21.30 30.25 -21.50
N ILE A 103 -22.25 29.43 -21.03
CA ILE A 103 -22.16 27.96 -21.10
C ILE A 103 -22.21 27.50 -22.57
N GLU A 104 -23.18 27.99 -23.34
CA GLU A 104 -23.36 27.61 -24.75
C GLU A 104 -22.14 27.98 -25.60
N GLU A 105 -21.62 29.20 -25.45
CA GLU A 105 -20.42 29.67 -26.16
C GLU A 105 -19.20 28.80 -25.86
N ASN A 106 -18.96 28.46 -24.59
CA ASN A 106 -17.84 27.61 -24.19
C ASN A 106 -18.04 26.15 -24.62
N TYR A 107 -19.27 25.63 -24.59
CA TYR A 107 -19.60 24.31 -25.10
C TYR A 107 -19.37 24.20 -26.62
N THR A 108 -19.81 25.19 -27.40
CA THR A 108 -19.57 25.24 -28.85
C THR A 108 -18.07 25.35 -29.15
N ARG A 109 -17.33 26.18 -28.40
CA ARG A 109 -15.87 26.28 -28.52
C ARG A 109 -15.18 24.95 -28.28
N LEU A 110 -15.59 24.24 -27.22
CA LEU A 110 -15.02 22.95 -26.83
C LEU A 110 -15.34 21.86 -27.86
N THR A 111 -16.60 21.73 -28.28
CA THR A 111 -17.03 20.71 -29.25
C THR A 111 -16.44 20.92 -30.64
N LYS A 112 -16.21 22.17 -31.08
CA LYS A 112 -15.57 22.48 -32.37
C LYS A 112 -14.15 21.89 -32.50
N ASN A 113 -13.43 21.78 -31.38
CA ASN A 113 -12.08 21.24 -31.32
C ASN A 113 -12.04 19.77 -30.86
N SER A 114 -13.20 19.17 -30.63
CA SER A 114 -13.33 17.79 -30.14
C SER A 114 -13.68 16.84 -31.29
N THR A 115 -13.33 15.58 -31.14
CA THR A 115 -13.77 14.52 -32.07
C THR A 115 -15.29 14.35 -32.00
N GLU A 116 -15.92 13.99 -33.11
CA GLU A 116 -17.34 13.66 -33.13
C GLU A 116 -17.66 12.55 -32.10
N GLY A 117 -18.77 12.70 -31.37
CA GLY A 117 -19.16 11.78 -30.31
C GLY A 117 -18.45 12.00 -28.96
N THR A 118 -17.66 13.07 -28.79
CA THR A 118 -17.07 13.43 -27.48
C THR A 118 -18.17 13.67 -26.44
N THR A 119 -17.97 13.12 -25.25
CA THR A 119 -18.83 13.33 -24.08
C THR A 119 -18.05 14.00 -22.96
N PHE A 120 -18.74 14.48 -21.93
CA PHE A 120 -18.16 15.31 -20.88
C PHE A 120 -18.50 14.79 -19.48
N ALA A 121 -17.56 14.96 -18.57
CA ALA A 121 -17.78 14.89 -17.13
C ALA A 121 -18.19 16.27 -16.63
N VAL A 122 -19.25 16.34 -15.82
CA VAL A 122 -19.64 17.54 -15.09
C VAL A 122 -19.41 17.28 -13.62
N ARG A 123 -18.35 17.88 -13.07
CA ARG A 123 -17.88 17.64 -11.71
C ARG A 123 -18.07 18.87 -10.83
N SER A 124 -18.38 18.61 -9.58
CA SER A 124 -18.42 19.59 -8.52
C SER A 124 -17.01 20.02 -8.08
N SER A 125 -16.87 21.32 -7.80
CA SER A 125 -15.68 21.91 -7.18
C SER A 125 -16.10 23.02 -6.23
N ALA A 126 -16.06 22.74 -4.93
CA ALA A 126 -16.45 23.71 -3.92
C ALA A 126 -15.30 24.66 -3.55
N THR A 127 -15.65 25.89 -3.19
CA THR A 127 -14.68 26.90 -2.69
C THR A 127 -14.08 26.56 -1.33
N ALA A 128 -14.72 25.66 -0.57
CA ALA A 128 -14.29 25.21 0.75
C ALA A 128 -13.89 23.71 0.79
N GLU A 129 -13.82 23.04 -0.36
CA GLU A 129 -13.65 21.57 -0.46
C GLU A 129 -12.28 21.08 0.04
N ASP A 130 -11.25 21.92 -0.12
CA ASP A 130 -9.84 21.61 0.12
C ASP A 130 -9.25 22.41 1.30
N LEU A 131 -10.07 22.74 2.30
CA LEU A 131 -9.58 23.39 3.52
C LEU A 131 -8.76 22.39 4.38
N PRO A 132 -7.62 22.79 4.97
CA PRO A 132 -6.74 21.89 5.72
C PRO A 132 -7.42 21.08 6.85
N ASP A 133 -8.48 21.63 7.44
CA ASP A 133 -9.23 21.05 8.56
C ASP A 133 -10.62 20.48 8.18
N ALA A 134 -10.93 20.43 6.86
CA ALA A 134 -12.21 19.99 6.33
C ALA A 134 -12.08 19.35 4.94
N SER A 135 -12.02 18.02 4.92
CA SER A 135 -12.14 17.17 3.72
C SER A 135 -13.63 16.98 3.38
N PHE A 136 -14.09 17.54 2.27
CA PHE A 136 -15.43 17.31 1.72
C PHE A 136 -15.46 16.12 0.72
N ALA A 137 -14.51 15.20 0.84
CA ALA A 137 -14.33 14.11 -0.12
C ALA A 137 -15.60 13.27 -0.30
N GLY A 138 -16.02 13.08 -1.56
CA GLY A 138 -17.19 12.27 -1.93
C GLY A 138 -18.54 12.83 -1.46
N GLN A 139 -18.65 14.10 -1.08
CA GLN A 139 -19.93 14.71 -0.65
C GLN A 139 -20.79 15.25 -1.80
N GLN A 140 -20.19 15.53 -2.96
CA GLN A 140 -20.82 16.26 -4.06
C GLN A 140 -20.88 15.39 -5.31
N GLU A 141 -21.85 15.68 -6.17
CA GLU A 141 -22.16 14.81 -7.31
C GLU A 141 -21.22 15.07 -8.49
N SER A 142 -20.94 14.00 -9.23
CA SER A 142 -20.23 14.03 -10.51
C SER A 142 -21.02 13.22 -11.52
N PHE A 143 -21.20 13.80 -12.71
CA PHE A 143 -21.96 13.18 -13.78
C PHE A 143 -21.04 12.86 -14.95
N LEU A 144 -21.00 11.59 -15.36
CA LEU A 144 -20.10 11.09 -16.40
C LEU A 144 -20.87 10.86 -17.70
N ASN A 145 -20.16 10.83 -18.83
CA ASN A 145 -20.73 10.52 -20.14
C ASN A 145 -21.92 11.41 -20.55
N ILE A 146 -21.84 12.71 -20.28
CA ILE A 146 -22.89 13.67 -20.64
C ILE A 146 -22.65 14.19 -22.07
N HIS A 147 -23.71 14.21 -22.88
CA HIS A 147 -23.65 14.62 -24.27
C HIS A 147 -24.79 15.59 -24.63
N GLY A 148 -24.48 16.66 -25.36
CA GLY A 148 -25.44 17.68 -25.77
C GLY A 148 -25.57 18.84 -24.77
N VAL A 149 -25.72 20.06 -25.28
CA VAL A 149 -25.69 21.29 -24.48
C VAL A 149 -26.80 21.35 -23.41
N GLU A 150 -28.00 20.85 -23.73
CA GLU A 150 -29.12 20.80 -22.78
C GLU A 150 -28.84 19.85 -21.60
N ASN A 151 -28.24 18.69 -21.89
CA ASN A 151 -27.86 17.74 -20.83
C ASN A 151 -26.72 18.29 -19.97
N ILE A 152 -25.78 19.05 -20.56
CA ILE A 152 -24.72 19.76 -19.81
C ILE A 152 -25.34 20.82 -18.89
N LYS A 153 -26.27 21.63 -19.41
CA LYS A 153 -27.00 22.63 -18.60
C LYS A 153 -27.73 21.95 -17.44
N HIS A 154 -28.41 20.83 -17.68
CA HIS A 154 -29.06 20.07 -16.62
C HIS A 154 -28.07 19.51 -15.59
N ALA A 155 -26.98 18.88 -16.02
CA ALA A 155 -25.96 18.35 -15.12
C ALA A 155 -25.27 19.45 -14.28
N ILE A 156 -25.08 20.66 -14.82
CA ILE A 156 -24.58 21.81 -14.04
C ILE A 156 -25.57 22.18 -12.92
N LYS A 157 -26.89 22.14 -13.19
CA LYS A 157 -27.90 22.37 -12.15
C LYS A 157 -27.89 21.30 -11.07
N GLU A 158 -27.74 20.03 -11.45
CA GLU A 158 -27.60 18.94 -10.49
C GLU A 158 -26.36 19.14 -9.60
N VAL A 159 -25.22 19.54 -10.19
CA VAL A 159 -24.03 19.92 -9.41
C VAL A 159 -24.33 21.07 -8.44
N PHE A 160 -25.01 22.12 -8.89
CA PHE A 160 -25.43 23.24 -8.01
C PHE A 160 -26.36 22.77 -6.90
N ALA A 161 -27.29 21.86 -7.19
CA ALA A 161 -28.19 21.27 -6.22
C ALA A 161 -27.45 20.39 -5.20
N SER A 162 -26.40 19.69 -5.62
CA SER A 162 -25.61 18.81 -4.76
C SER A 162 -24.94 19.53 -3.59
N LEU A 163 -24.72 20.85 -3.69
CA LEU A 163 -24.27 21.66 -2.56
C LEU A 163 -25.26 21.58 -1.39
N TYR A 164 -26.54 21.34 -1.65
CA TYR A 164 -27.61 21.18 -0.66
C TYR A 164 -28.06 19.71 -0.53
N ASN A 165 -27.18 18.75 -0.82
CA ASN A 165 -27.36 17.39 -0.35
C ASN A 165 -27.42 17.36 1.18
N ASP A 166 -28.20 16.42 1.72
CA ASP A 166 -28.53 16.34 3.14
C ASP A 166 -27.25 16.28 3.98
N ARG A 167 -26.26 15.48 3.52
CA ARG A 167 -24.91 15.39 4.09
C ARG A 167 -24.17 16.74 4.10
N ALA A 168 -24.20 17.46 2.99
CA ALA A 168 -23.49 18.74 2.86
C ALA A 168 -24.10 19.84 3.75
N ILE A 169 -25.43 19.80 3.95
CA ILE A 169 -26.14 20.69 4.89
C ILE A 169 -25.69 20.37 6.32
N SER A 170 -25.85 19.11 6.76
CA SER A 170 -25.48 18.68 8.11
C SER A 170 -24.00 18.98 8.43
N TYR A 171 -23.08 18.64 7.51
CA TYR A 171 -21.65 18.88 7.69
C TYR A 171 -21.32 20.35 7.95
N ARG A 172 -21.90 21.27 7.16
CA ARG A 172 -21.67 22.71 7.34
C ARG A 172 -22.20 23.23 8.67
N VAL A 173 -23.37 22.78 9.10
CA VAL A 173 -23.92 23.15 10.42
C VAL A 173 -23.01 22.66 11.54
N HIS A 174 -22.57 21.40 11.51
CA HIS A 174 -21.67 20.85 12.54
C HIS A 174 -20.31 21.54 12.60
N LYS A 175 -19.77 21.98 11.46
CA LYS A 175 -18.51 22.75 11.40
C LYS A 175 -18.70 24.25 11.70
N GLY A 176 -19.94 24.71 11.89
CA GLY A 176 -20.25 26.11 12.14
C GLY A 176 -20.09 27.03 10.93
N PHE A 177 -20.13 26.49 9.72
CA PHE A 177 -20.06 27.29 8.49
C PHE A 177 -21.41 27.95 8.19
N VAL A 178 -21.38 29.23 7.82
CA VAL A 178 -22.56 29.93 7.31
C VAL A 178 -22.85 29.43 5.91
N HIS A 179 -24.06 28.91 5.67
CA HIS A 179 -24.45 28.33 4.37
C HIS A 179 -24.28 29.28 3.19
N ALA A 180 -24.50 30.58 3.39
CA ALA A 180 -24.40 31.61 2.36
C ALA A 180 -22.95 31.93 1.90
N ASP A 181 -21.96 31.51 2.69
CA ASP A 181 -20.56 31.83 2.40
C ASP A 181 -19.92 30.80 1.44
N VAL A 182 -20.49 29.60 1.36
CA VAL A 182 -19.98 28.51 0.52
C VAL A 182 -20.58 28.58 -0.89
N ALA A 183 -19.73 28.69 -1.89
CA ALA A 183 -20.10 28.60 -3.30
C ALA A 183 -19.51 27.34 -3.95
N ILE A 184 -20.17 26.88 -5.00
CA ILE A 184 -19.75 25.73 -5.80
C ILE A 184 -19.55 26.14 -7.27
N SER A 185 -18.58 25.52 -7.91
CA SER A 185 -18.33 25.57 -9.34
C SER A 185 -18.62 24.22 -9.97
N ALA A 186 -19.16 24.23 -11.18
CA ALA A 186 -19.27 23.06 -12.04
C ALA A 186 -18.15 23.08 -13.09
N GLY A 187 -17.24 22.10 -13.01
CA GLY A 187 -16.22 21.83 -14.03
C GLY A 187 -16.76 20.89 -15.10
N VAL A 188 -16.84 21.35 -16.34
CA VAL A 188 -17.19 20.56 -17.52
C VAL A 188 -15.91 20.16 -18.24
N GLN A 189 -15.52 18.89 -18.12
CA GLN A 189 -14.26 18.35 -18.66
C GLN A 189 -14.54 17.28 -19.71
N GLN A 190 -13.73 17.22 -20.78
CA GLN A 190 -13.81 16.13 -21.76
C GLN A 190 -13.62 14.75 -21.10
N MET A 191 -14.45 13.79 -21.48
CA MET A 191 -14.33 12.41 -21.00
C MET A 191 -13.15 11.70 -21.64
N VAL A 192 -12.37 11.04 -20.79
CA VAL A 192 -11.39 10.02 -21.19
C VAL A 192 -12.13 8.70 -21.33
N ARG A 193 -11.95 7.99 -22.45
CA ARG A 193 -12.63 6.71 -22.73
C ARG A 193 -11.99 5.54 -21.98
N SER A 194 -11.88 5.66 -20.65
CA SER A 194 -11.44 4.57 -19.78
C SER A 194 -12.53 3.50 -19.56
N ASP A 195 -13.78 3.75 -19.99
CA ASP A 195 -14.87 2.77 -20.05
C ASP A 195 -14.48 1.51 -20.85
N ILE A 196 -13.67 1.70 -21.90
CA ILE A 196 -13.08 0.65 -22.74
C ILE A 196 -11.56 0.54 -22.53
N GLY A 197 -11.05 1.05 -21.41
CA GLY A 197 -9.66 1.02 -21.02
C GLY A 197 -9.54 0.70 -19.52
N CYS A 198 -8.69 1.44 -18.83
CA CYS A 198 -8.49 1.31 -17.40
C CYS A 198 -8.30 2.68 -16.74
N SER A 199 -8.45 2.72 -15.43
CA SER A 199 -8.30 3.93 -14.63
C SER A 199 -7.97 3.57 -13.19
N GLY A 200 -7.65 4.59 -12.40
CA GLY A 200 -7.43 4.40 -10.97
C GLY A 200 -6.88 5.64 -10.29
N VAL A 201 -6.24 5.41 -9.15
CA VAL A 201 -5.72 6.46 -8.27
C VAL A 201 -4.26 6.17 -7.97
N MET A 202 -3.43 7.20 -7.90
CA MET A 202 -2.04 7.08 -7.48
C MET A 202 -1.66 8.13 -6.44
N PHE A 203 -0.81 7.71 -5.52
CA PHE A 203 -0.26 8.53 -4.44
C PHE A 203 1.24 8.64 -4.62
N THR A 204 1.80 9.82 -4.43
CA THR A 204 3.24 10.02 -4.54
C THR A 204 3.99 9.62 -3.26
N ILE A 205 3.33 8.94 -2.33
CA ILE A 205 3.93 8.37 -1.11
C ILE A 205 3.24 7.04 -0.82
N ASP A 206 3.86 6.19 0.01
CA ASP A 206 3.12 5.09 0.63
C ASP A 206 2.16 5.64 1.68
N THR A 207 0.86 5.44 1.48
CA THR A 207 -0.20 5.99 2.34
C THR A 207 -0.28 5.31 3.71
N GLU A 208 0.27 4.09 3.86
CA GLU A 208 0.24 3.35 5.12
C GLU A 208 1.41 3.73 6.04
N SER A 209 2.64 3.78 5.53
CA SER A 209 3.83 4.12 6.32
C SER A 209 4.23 5.59 6.26
N GLY A 210 3.85 6.32 5.20
CA GLY A 210 4.36 7.65 4.90
C GLY A 210 5.72 7.66 4.17
N PHE A 211 6.21 6.50 3.72
CA PHE A 211 7.48 6.41 2.98
C PHE A 211 7.43 7.19 1.67
N LYS A 212 8.35 8.15 1.52
CA LYS A 212 8.27 9.19 0.47
C LYS A 212 8.91 8.79 -0.86
N ASP A 213 9.73 7.75 -0.88
CA ASP A 213 10.53 7.40 -2.06
C ASP A 213 9.82 6.41 -3.01
N VAL A 214 8.51 6.22 -2.85
CA VAL A 214 7.68 5.39 -3.74
C VAL A 214 6.48 6.14 -4.27
N VAL A 215 6.02 5.74 -5.46
CA VAL A 215 4.69 6.05 -5.98
C VAL A 215 3.85 4.79 -5.83
N PHE A 216 2.69 4.91 -5.18
CA PHE A 216 1.70 3.84 -5.05
C PHE A 216 0.61 4.04 -6.09
N ILE A 217 0.40 3.05 -6.97
CA ILE A 217 -0.56 3.13 -8.08
C ILE A 217 -1.61 2.04 -7.91
N THR A 218 -2.88 2.41 -8.03
CA THR A 218 -4.02 1.49 -8.09
C THR A 218 -4.66 1.53 -9.46
N ALA A 219 -5.09 0.38 -9.99
CA ALA A 219 -5.69 0.28 -11.33
C ALA A 219 -6.80 -0.77 -11.42
N SER A 220 -7.85 -0.45 -12.18
CA SER A 220 -8.90 -1.39 -12.57
C SER A 220 -9.46 -1.04 -13.95
N TYR A 221 -10.25 -1.94 -14.53
CA TYR A 221 -10.93 -1.70 -15.80
C TYR A 221 -12.14 -0.75 -15.64
N GLY A 222 -12.45 -0.02 -16.71
CA GLY A 222 -13.58 0.91 -16.75
C GLY A 222 -13.28 2.29 -16.19
N LEU A 223 -14.34 3.06 -15.94
CA LEU A 223 -14.25 4.41 -15.34
C LEU A 223 -13.78 4.36 -13.88
N GLY A 224 -13.04 5.39 -13.46
CA GLY A 224 -12.30 5.42 -12.18
C GLY A 224 -13.18 5.50 -10.95
N GLU A 225 -14.46 5.83 -11.12
CA GLU A 225 -15.44 5.96 -10.04
C GLU A 225 -15.51 4.69 -9.18
N THR A 226 -15.42 3.50 -9.77
CA THR A 226 -15.45 2.23 -9.03
C THR A 226 -14.24 2.04 -8.11
N VAL A 227 -13.08 2.61 -8.48
CA VAL A 227 -11.86 2.56 -7.67
C VAL A 227 -11.95 3.60 -6.54
N VAL A 228 -12.33 4.84 -6.87
CA VAL A 228 -12.45 5.95 -5.91
C VAL A 228 -13.50 5.64 -4.83
N GLN A 229 -14.64 5.08 -5.22
CA GLN A 229 -15.70 4.68 -4.28
C GLN A 229 -15.37 3.39 -3.52
N GLY A 230 -14.39 2.60 -3.97
CA GLY A 230 -14.09 1.28 -3.39
C GLY A 230 -15.07 0.18 -3.77
N ALA A 231 -15.83 0.35 -4.85
CA ALA A 231 -16.71 -0.69 -5.35
C ALA A 231 -15.93 -1.91 -5.91
N VAL A 232 -14.67 -1.70 -6.31
CA VAL A 232 -13.78 -2.73 -6.86
C VAL A 232 -12.50 -2.87 -6.03
N ASN A 233 -11.92 -4.08 -6.01
CA ASN A 233 -10.59 -4.34 -5.47
C ASN A 233 -9.57 -4.22 -6.64
N PRO A 234 -8.82 -3.11 -6.74
CA PRO A 234 -7.92 -2.84 -7.87
C PRO A 234 -6.60 -3.62 -7.76
N ASP A 235 -5.88 -3.68 -8.86
CA ASP A 235 -4.44 -3.98 -8.87
C ASP A 235 -3.68 -2.90 -8.12
N GLU A 236 -2.53 -3.26 -7.54
CA GLU A 236 -1.68 -2.38 -6.76
C GLU A 236 -0.22 -2.52 -7.21
N PHE A 237 0.45 -1.39 -7.40
CA PHE A 237 1.84 -1.31 -7.88
C PHE A 237 2.63 -0.31 -7.04
N TYR A 238 3.88 -0.63 -6.74
CA TYR A 238 4.83 0.31 -6.14
C TYR A 238 6.00 0.58 -7.08
N VAL A 239 6.25 1.86 -7.34
CA VAL A 239 7.36 2.33 -8.17
C VAL A 239 8.34 3.11 -7.32
N PHE A 240 9.60 2.69 -7.29
CA PHE A 240 10.64 3.33 -6.49
C PHE A 240 11.24 4.54 -7.22
N LYS A 241 11.02 5.74 -6.66
CA LYS A 241 11.35 7.02 -7.31
C LYS A 241 12.84 7.18 -7.66
N PRO A 242 13.81 6.76 -6.82
CA PRO A 242 15.23 6.87 -7.17
C PRO A 242 15.60 6.10 -8.43
N LEU A 243 15.11 4.87 -8.59
CA LEU A 243 15.36 4.10 -9.82
C LEU A 243 14.64 4.68 -11.04
N LEU A 244 13.42 5.18 -10.84
CA LEU A 244 12.67 5.86 -11.91
C LEU A 244 13.45 7.07 -12.43
N LYS A 245 14.02 7.87 -11.53
CA LYS A 245 14.86 9.03 -11.87
C LYS A 245 16.13 8.64 -12.64
N GLU A 246 16.67 7.45 -12.38
CA GLU A 246 17.83 6.89 -13.09
C GLU A 246 17.45 6.22 -14.43
N GLY A 247 16.15 6.15 -14.78
CA GLY A 247 15.68 5.45 -15.98
C GLY A 247 15.81 3.93 -15.91
N LYS A 248 15.94 3.37 -14.71
CA LYS A 248 16.03 1.92 -14.47
C LYS A 248 14.63 1.33 -14.24
N PRO A 249 14.44 0.01 -14.43
CA PRO A 249 13.22 -0.68 -14.02
C PRO A 249 12.92 -0.42 -12.53
N ALA A 250 11.82 0.31 -12.28
CA ALA A 250 11.53 0.87 -10.96
C ALA A 250 10.33 0.23 -10.26
N ILE A 251 9.63 -0.71 -10.90
CA ILE A 251 8.47 -1.40 -10.32
C ILE A 251 8.99 -2.47 -9.35
N VAL A 252 8.93 -2.17 -8.06
CA VAL A 252 9.47 -3.03 -7.00
C VAL A 252 8.46 -4.04 -6.46
N ARG A 253 7.16 -3.80 -6.68
CA ARG A 253 6.08 -4.67 -6.18
C ARG A 253 4.84 -4.61 -7.06
N ARG A 254 4.18 -5.76 -7.24
CA ARG A 254 2.87 -5.89 -7.88
C ARG A 254 1.93 -6.75 -7.04
N SER A 255 0.66 -6.39 -6.98
CA SER A 255 -0.39 -7.20 -6.35
C SER A 255 -1.64 -7.17 -7.24
N ILE A 256 -2.14 -8.36 -7.58
CA ILE A 256 -3.31 -8.45 -8.47
C ILE A 256 -4.61 -8.25 -7.67
N GLY A 257 -5.46 -7.36 -8.16
CA GLY A 257 -6.81 -7.14 -7.65
C GLY A 257 -7.82 -8.11 -8.23
N SER A 258 -8.91 -8.38 -7.51
CA SER A 258 -9.96 -9.28 -8.01
C SER A 258 -10.76 -8.68 -9.16
N LYS A 259 -10.77 -7.35 -9.32
CA LYS A 259 -11.35 -6.63 -10.48
C LYS A 259 -12.68 -7.20 -10.99
N LYS A 260 -13.62 -7.49 -10.09
CA LYS A 260 -14.85 -8.23 -10.43
C LYS A 260 -15.82 -7.43 -11.29
N ILE A 261 -15.80 -6.11 -11.19
CA ILE A 261 -16.73 -5.20 -11.86
C ILE A 261 -15.98 -4.06 -12.54
N LYS A 262 -16.59 -3.49 -13.59
CA LYS A 262 -16.14 -2.27 -14.28
C LYS A 262 -17.33 -1.38 -14.62
N MET A 263 -17.14 -0.06 -14.53
CA MET A 263 -18.15 0.92 -14.95
C MET A 263 -17.92 1.32 -16.40
N VAL A 264 -18.98 1.27 -17.20
CA VAL A 264 -18.96 1.55 -18.64
C VAL A 264 -20.05 2.55 -19.03
N PHE A 265 -19.96 3.08 -20.25
CA PHE A 265 -20.99 3.96 -20.80
C PHE A 265 -22.29 3.19 -21.06
N SER A 266 -23.41 3.85 -20.83
CA SER A 266 -24.72 3.38 -21.29
C SER A 266 -25.12 4.08 -22.60
N ASP A 267 -26.18 3.60 -23.24
CA ASP A 267 -26.82 4.28 -24.39
C ASP A 267 -27.57 5.56 -23.98
N ALA A 268 -27.91 5.73 -22.69
CA ALA A 268 -28.52 6.94 -22.18
C ALA A 268 -27.47 8.07 -22.03
N THR A 269 -27.89 9.30 -22.28
CA THR A 269 -27.04 10.51 -22.18
C THR A 269 -27.47 11.46 -21.05
N GLN A 270 -28.48 11.05 -20.28
CA GLN A 270 -29.03 11.81 -19.16
C GLN A 270 -28.19 11.59 -17.88
N ALA A 271 -28.09 12.65 -17.07
CA ALA A 271 -27.47 12.62 -15.76
C ALA A 271 -28.02 11.45 -14.91
N GLY A 272 -27.13 10.72 -14.24
CA GLY A 272 -27.47 9.59 -13.36
C GLY A 272 -27.86 8.29 -14.07
N LYS A 273 -28.05 8.29 -15.41
CA LYS A 273 -28.36 7.07 -16.19
C LYS A 273 -27.33 6.75 -17.26
N SER A 274 -26.34 7.63 -17.45
CA SER A 274 -25.39 7.62 -18.55
C SER A 274 -24.26 6.59 -18.42
N THR A 275 -24.19 5.88 -17.29
CA THR A 275 -23.22 4.82 -17.02
C THR A 275 -23.92 3.65 -16.33
N HIS A 276 -23.34 2.46 -16.45
CA HIS A 276 -23.76 1.29 -15.69
C HIS A 276 -22.55 0.41 -15.34
N THR A 277 -22.70 -0.41 -14.32
CA THR A 277 -21.65 -1.34 -13.86
C THR A 277 -21.94 -2.73 -14.39
N ILE A 278 -20.91 -3.37 -14.93
CA ILE A 278 -20.97 -4.75 -15.45
C ILE A 278 -19.88 -5.60 -14.81
N ASP A 279 -20.06 -6.92 -14.85
CA ASP A 279 -19.01 -7.86 -14.45
C ASP A 279 -17.86 -7.84 -15.47
N VAL A 280 -16.64 -8.02 -14.97
CA VAL A 280 -15.43 -8.20 -15.78
C VAL A 280 -15.32 -9.67 -16.19
N ASP A 281 -14.87 -9.94 -17.42
CA ASP A 281 -14.60 -11.31 -17.85
C ASP A 281 -13.57 -11.93 -16.90
N PRO A 282 -13.80 -13.15 -16.34
CA PRO A 282 -12.84 -13.81 -15.48
C PRO A 282 -11.40 -13.83 -16.02
N LYS A 283 -11.22 -13.99 -17.35
CA LYS A 283 -9.89 -13.97 -17.99
C LYS A 283 -9.22 -12.60 -17.93
N GLU A 284 -9.99 -11.52 -18.05
CA GLU A 284 -9.49 -10.15 -17.85
C GLU A 284 -9.14 -9.93 -16.38
N SER A 285 -9.99 -10.39 -15.46
CA SER A 285 -9.79 -10.20 -14.00
C SER A 285 -8.51 -10.89 -13.47
N ASP A 286 -8.10 -12.00 -14.09
CA ASP A 286 -6.89 -12.76 -13.77
C ASP A 286 -5.60 -12.16 -14.37
N SER A 287 -5.69 -11.03 -15.08
CA SER A 287 -4.55 -10.30 -15.63
C SER A 287 -4.38 -8.95 -14.93
N PHE A 288 -3.17 -8.37 -15.00
CA PHE A 288 -2.98 -6.97 -14.60
C PHE A 288 -3.64 -6.04 -15.62
N SER A 289 -4.31 -5.01 -15.12
CA SER A 289 -5.01 -3.99 -15.93
C SER A 289 -4.06 -2.98 -16.60
N LEU A 290 -2.78 -2.97 -16.20
CA LEU A 290 -1.72 -2.15 -16.75
C LEU A 290 -0.52 -3.00 -17.14
N ASN A 291 0.21 -2.55 -18.16
CA ASN A 291 1.53 -3.07 -18.48
C ASN A 291 2.63 -2.23 -17.77
N ASP A 292 3.88 -2.70 -17.83
CA ASP A 292 5.00 -2.02 -17.17
C ASP A 292 5.27 -0.60 -17.71
N GLU A 293 5.04 -0.36 -19.02
CA GLU A 293 5.23 0.96 -19.63
C GLU A 293 4.22 1.98 -19.08
N ASP A 294 2.96 1.57 -18.96
CA ASP A 294 1.88 2.39 -18.39
C ASP A 294 2.18 2.76 -16.93
N ILE A 295 2.64 1.78 -16.13
CA ILE A 295 2.97 1.97 -14.72
C ILE A 295 4.11 2.99 -14.56
N LEU A 296 5.13 2.92 -15.41
CA LEU A 296 6.26 3.85 -15.39
C LEU A 296 5.87 5.25 -15.91
N GLU A 297 5.03 5.36 -16.94
CA GLU A 297 4.50 6.64 -17.41
C GLU A 297 3.66 7.33 -16.32
N LEU A 298 2.78 6.58 -15.65
CA LEU A 298 2.00 7.08 -14.50
C LEU A 298 2.91 7.56 -13.36
N ALA A 299 3.92 6.78 -12.99
CA ALA A 299 4.86 7.19 -11.95
C ALA A 299 5.65 8.44 -12.33
N GLN A 300 6.02 8.61 -13.60
CA GLN A 300 6.68 9.81 -14.11
C GLN A 300 5.75 11.04 -14.03
N TYR A 301 4.46 10.88 -14.35
CA TYR A 301 3.46 11.94 -14.14
C TYR A 301 3.33 12.29 -12.66
N ALA A 302 3.22 11.29 -11.79
CA ALA A 302 3.10 11.49 -10.35
C ALA A 302 4.28 12.31 -9.78
N VAL A 303 5.52 11.93 -10.10
CA VAL A 303 6.73 12.66 -9.65
C VAL A 303 6.82 14.06 -10.25
N THR A 304 6.37 14.24 -11.50
CA THR A 304 6.35 15.57 -12.15
C THR A 304 5.35 16.50 -11.47
N ILE A 305 4.17 15.99 -11.11
CA ILE A 305 3.13 16.72 -10.38
C ILE A 305 3.62 17.03 -8.96
N GLU A 306 4.11 16.05 -8.20
CA GLU A 306 4.68 16.25 -6.86
C GLU A 306 5.76 17.34 -6.84
N SER A 307 6.68 17.30 -7.81
CA SER A 307 7.75 18.30 -7.94
C SER A 307 7.22 19.71 -8.20
N HIS A 308 6.11 19.84 -8.94
CA HIS A 308 5.47 21.13 -9.20
C HIS A 308 4.78 21.71 -7.96
N TYR A 309 4.03 20.88 -7.23
CA TYR A 309 3.28 21.32 -6.06
C TYR A 309 4.13 21.35 -4.78
N GLY A 310 5.31 20.71 -4.77
CA GLY A 310 6.24 20.70 -3.65
C GLY A 310 5.76 19.91 -2.43
N CYS A 311 4.75 19.05 -2.58
CA CYS A 311 4.15 18.24 -1.52
C CYS A 311 3.66 16.89 -2.07
N PRO A 312 3.47 15.87 -1.20
CA PRO A 312 2.82 14.61 -1.57
C PRO A 312 1.44 14.84 -2.22
N MET A 313 1.12 14.06 -3.26
CA MET A 313 -0.10 14.24 -4.06
C MET A 313 -0.94 12.96 -4.13
N ASP A 314 -2.26 13.14 -4.15
CA ASP A 314 -3.32 12.19 -4.50
C ASP A 314 -3.83 12.53 -5.91
N ILE A 315 -3.74 11.59 -6.84
CA ILE A 315 -3.92 11.83 -8.28
C ILE A 315 -4.84 10.77 -8.89
N GLU A 316 -5.90 11.22 -9.56
CA GLU A 316 -6.79 10.37 -10.35
C GLU A 316 -6.36 10.35 -11.82
N TRP A 317 -6.42 9.19 -12.46
CA TRP A 317 -5.98 9.03 -13.85
C TRP A 317 -6.87 8.06 -14.63
N GLY A 318 -6.83 8.17 -15.96
CA GLY A 318 -7.49 7.25 -16.88
C GLY A 318 -6.67 7.00 -18.13
N LYS A 319 -6.58 5.73 -18.55
CA LYS A 319 -6.06 5.32 -19.85
C LYS A 319 -7.20 5.24 -20.85
N ASN A 320 -7.11 6.05 -21.89
CA ASN A 320 -8.11 6.12 -22.95
C ASN A 320 -8.00 4.89 -23.86
N GLY A 321 -9.06 4.07 -23.93
CA GLY A 321 -9.08 2.86 -24.74
C GLY A 321 -9.09 3.11 -26.26
N LEU A 322 -9.36 4.35 -26.71
CA LEU A 322 -9.34 4.69 -28.14
C LEU A 322 -7.94 5.02 -28.66
N ASP A 323 -7.15 5.79 -27.89
CA ASP A 323 -5.82 6.25 -28.32
C ASP A 323 -4.66 5.59 -27.55
N GLY A 324 -4.96 4.81 -26.50
CA GLY A 324 -3.99 4.12 -25.65
C GLY A 324 -3.23 5.02 -24.69
N LYS A 325 -3.53 6.33 -24.61
CA LYS A 325 -2.78 7.30 -23.81
C LYS A 325 -3.35 7.46 -22.40
N ILE A 326 -2.46 7.79 -21.48
CA ILE A 326 -2.80 8.13 -20.09
C ILE A 326 -3.07 9.63 -19.94
N TYR A 327 -4.11 9.93 -19.18
CA TYR A 327 -4.56 11.28 -18.84
C TYR A 327 -4.75 11.41 -17.33
N ILE A 328 -4.33 12.53 -16.76
CA ILE A 328 -4.58 12.91 -15.37
C ILE A 328 -5.92 13.63 -15.31
N LEU A 329 -6.80 13.14 -14.43
CA LEU A 329 -8.18 13.61 -14.29
C LEU A 329 -8.33 14.60 -13.14
N GLN A 330 -7.56 14.41 -12.06
CA GLN A 330 -7.56 15.27 -10.88
C GLN A 330 -6.24 15.11 -10.13
N ALA A 331 -5.77 16.16 -9.45
CA ALA A 331 -4.64 16.08 -8.53
C ALA A 331 -4.86 17.05 -7.36
N ARG A 332 -4.56 16.59 -6.14
CA ARG A 332 -4.62 17.39 -4.91
C ARG A 332 -3.55 16.95 -3.92
N PRO A 333 -3.18 17.79 -2.93
CA PRO A 333 -2.27 17.39 -1.87
C PRO A 333 -2.80 16.19 -1.07
N GLU A 334 -1.93 15.30 -0.64
CA GLU A 334 -2.23 14.22 0.31
C GLU A 334 -2.27 14.81 1.74
N THR A 335 -3.34 14.53 2.50
CA THR A 335 -3.66 15.23 3.76
C THR A 335 -3.55 14.37 5.01
N VAL A 336 -3.47 13.05 4.91
CA VAL A 336 -3.50 12.16 6.10
C VAL A 336 -2.12 12.04 6.71
N LYS A 337 -1.11 11.65 5.92
CA LYS A 337 0.26 11.45 6.43
C LYS A 337 1.04 12.75 6.55
N SER A 338 0.72 13.74 5.71
CA SER A 338 1.31 15.08 5.83
C SER A 338 0.96 15.80 7.15
N GLN A 339 -0.13 15.42 7.82
CA GLN A 339 -0.60 16.02 9.07
C GLN A 339 -0.27 15.21 10.34
N SER A 340 0.24 13.98 10.23
CA SER A 340 0.54 13.14 11.40
C SER A 340 1.71 13.72 12.20
N LYS A 341 1.42 14.19 13.42
CA LYS A 341 2.39 14.73 14.40
C LYS A 341 3.37 13.64 14.88
N ASN A 342 4.57 14.06 15.30
CA ASN A 342 5.80 13.35 15.75
C ASN A 342 5.66 12.20 16.80
N THR A 343 4.60 11.41 16.77
CA THR A 343 4.32 10.30 17.69
C THR A 343 3.92 9.08 16.88
N VAL A 344 4.66 7.99 17.02
CA VAL A 344 4.36 6.71 16.37
C VAL A 344 3.78 5.78 17.42
N GLU A 345 2.57 5.25 17.16
CA GLU A 345 1.96 4.19 17.95
C GLU A 345 2.20 2.85 17.25
N VAL A 346 2.79 1.89 17.95
CA VAL A 346 2.99 0.52 17.46
C VAL A 346 2.06 -0.41 18.23
N PHE A 347 1.16 -1.08 17.50
CA PHE A 347 0.21 -2.04 18.05
C PHE A 347 0.73 -3.46 17.87
N LYS A 348 0.81 -4.26 18.94
CA LYS A 348 1.29 -5.65 18.89
C LYS A 348 0.30 -6.58 19.58
N LEU A 349 -0.13 -7.61 18.87
CA LEU A 349 -1.04 -8.64 19.37
C LEU A 349 -0.27 -9.59 20.32
N LYS A 350 -0.83 -9.89 21.50
CA LYS A 350 -0.19 -10.74 22.53
C LYS A 350 -0.67 -12.19 22.54
N GLY A 351 -1.49 -12.58 21.58
CA GLY A 351 -2.03 -13.94 21.49
C GLY A 351 -2.23 -14.39 20.04
N SER A 352 -2.49 -15.68 19.87
CA SER A 352 -2.91 -16.25 18.60
C SER A 352 -4.40 -16.58 18.65
N GLY A 353 -5.10 -16.32 17.55
CA GLY A 353 -6.49 -16.68 17.39
C GLY A 353 -6.71 -17.35 16.04
N LYS A 354 -7.85 -18.02 15.86
CA LYS A 354 -8.27 -18.47 14.53
C LYS A 354 -8.67 -17.25 13.71
N ALA A 355 -7.94 -16.98 12.63
CA ALA A 355 -8.33 -15.97 11.66
C ALA A 355 -9.60 -16.44 10.93
N ILE A 356 -10.65 -15.62 10.98
CA ILE A 356 -11.94 -15.88 10.33
C ILE A 356 -11.98 -15.18 8.98
N VAL A 357 -11.53 -13.92 8.93
CA VAL A 357 -11.57 -13.08 7.74
C VAL A 357 -10.18 -12.52 7.48
N ALA A 358 -9.81 -12.40 6.22
CA ALA A 358 -8.62 -11.70 5.77
C ALA A 358 -9.00 -10.66 4.72
N GLY A 359 -8.31 -9.52 4.72
CA GLY A 359 -8.47 -8.47 3.70
C GLY A 359 -7.28 -7.52 3.72
N ARG A 360 -7.38 -6.36 3.08
CA ARG A 360 -6.31 -5.36 3.05
C ARG A 360 -6.36 -4.52 4.33
N ALA A 361 -5.26 -4.49 5.07
CA ALA A 361 -5.11 -3.66 6.27
C ALA A 361 -5.03 -2.17 5.92
N VAL A 362 -5.60 -1.35 6.79
CA VAL A 362 -5.56 0.11 6.80
C VAL A 362 -5.31 0.58 8.25
N THR A 363 -4.49 1.61 8.42
CA THR A 363 -4.06 2.28 9.70
C THR A 363 -3.13 1.55 10.66
N GLN A 364 -2.68 0.33 10.40
CA GLN A 364 -1.71 -0.40 11.26
C GLN A 364 -2.07 -0.47 12.77
N LYS A 365 -3.35 -0.45 13.12
CA LYS A 365 -3.85 -0.54 14.51
C LYS A 365 -4.55 -1.88 14.79
N ILE A 366 -4.94 -2.07 16.05
CA ILE A 366 -5.77 -3.20 16.49
C ILE A 366 -7.04 -2.64 17.15
N GLY A 367 -8.19 -3.24 16.84
CA GLY A 367 -9.50 -2.87 17.36
C GLY A 367 -10.25 -4.10 17.84
N VAL A 368 -11.02 -3.97 18.91
CA VAL A 368 -11.74 -5.08 19.54
C VAL A 368 -13.16 -4.65 19.83
N GLY A 369 -14.13 -5.51 19.50
CA GLY A 369 -15.54 -5.24 19.78
C GLY A 369 -16.47 -6.32 19.25
N PRO A 370 -17.76 -6.23 19.62
CA PRO A 370 -18.79 -7.09 19.05
C PRO A 370 -19.04 -6.72 17.59
N VAL A 371 -19.20 -7.72 16.73
CA VAL A 371 -19.54 -7.55 15.31
C VAL A 371 -20.93 -6.93 15.20
N ARG A 372 -21.03 -5.91 14.33
CA ARG A 372 -22.30 -5.36 13.86
C ARG A 372 -22.33 -5.38 12.34
N ILE A 373 -23.14 -6.25 11.76
CA ILE A 373 -23.32 -6.35 10.32
C ILE A 373 -24.38 -5.35 9.90
N VAL A 374 -24.01 -4.43 9.01
CA VAL A 374 -24.92 -3.43 8.44
C VAL A 374 -25.01 -3.69 6.94
N LYS A 375 -26.20 -4.02 6.47
CA LYS A 375 -26.43 -4.31 5.04
C LYS A 375 -26.93 -3.09 4.29
N ASP A 376 -27.68 -2.23 4.99
CA ASP A 376 -28.31 -1.05 4.42
C ASP A 376 -28.08 0.19 5.31
N PRO A 377 -27.90 1.39 4.72
CA PRO A 377 -27.82 2.65 5.44
C PRO A 377 -28.91 2.88 6.51
N SER A 378 -30.12 2.35 6.34
CA SER A 378 -31.22 2.49 7.30
C SER A 378 -30.98 1.77 8.63
N GLU A 379 -30.09 0.77 8.67
CA GLU A 379 -29.75 -0.03 9.85
C GLU A 379 -28.68 0.66 10.74
N MET A 380 -28.20 1.84 10.34
CA MET A 380 -27.14 2.60 11.02
C MET A 380 -27.39 2.91 12.49
N HIS A 381 -28.65 3.01 12.90
CA HIS A 381 -29.03 3.24 14.29
C HIS A 381 -28.66 2.07 15.22
N ALA A 382 -28.46 0.86 14.67
CA ALA A 382 -28.12 -0.34 15.43
C ALA A 382 -26.66 -0.37 15.92
N VAL A 383 -25.75 0.36 15.27
CA VAL A 383 -24.32 0.39 15.63
C VAL A 383 -24.12 1.15 16.94
N GLN A 384 -23.44 0.52 17.90
CA GLN A 384 -23.13 1.08 19.21
C GLN A 384 -21.65 1.50 19.32
N PRO A 385 -21.30 2.42 20.24
CA PRO A 385 -19.91 2.72 20.56
C PRO A 385 -19.12 1.47 20.95
N GLY A 386 -18.01 1.22 20.24
CA GLY A 386 -17.15 0.06 20.44
C GLY A 386 -17.43 -1.13 19.52
N ASP A 387 -18.50 -1.11 18.71
CA ASP A 387 -18.80 -2.18 17.76
C ASP A 387 -17.74 -2.29 16.65
N VAL A 388 -17.50 -3.50 16.15
CA VAL A 388 -16.78 -3.75 14.90
C VAL A 388 -17.79 -3.74 13.76
N LEU A 389 -17.77 -2.69 12.94
CA LEU A 389 -18.73 -2.50 11.87
C LEU A 389 -18.34 -3.31 10.63
N VAL A 390 -19.22 -4.22 10.22
CA VAL A 390 -19.03 -5.13 9.07
C VAL A 390 -20.06 -4.82 7.97
N ALA A 391 -19.62 -4.67 6.73
CA ALA A 391 -20.51 -4.35 5.59
C ALA A 391 -19.99 -4.88 4.25
N ASP A 392 -20.83 -4.91 3.21
CA ASP A 392 -20.35 -5.22 1.85
C ASP A 392 -19.45 -4.08 1.33
N MET A 393 -19.92 -2.85 1.48
CA MET A 393 -19.21 -1.61 1.19
C MET A 393 -19.76 -0.52 2.11
N THR A 394 -18.95 0.48 2.42
CA THR A 394 -19.41 1.66 3.16
C THR A 394 -19.63 2.82 2.20
N ASP A 395 -20.72 3.54 2.39
CA ASP A 395 -21.04 4.76 1.67
C ASP A 395 -20.74 5.99 2.56
N PRO A 396 -20.54 7.19 1.99
CA PRO A 396 -20.26 8.36 2.82
C PRO A 396 -21.35 8.77 3.81
N ASN A 397 -22.58 8.29 3.67
CA ASN A 397 -23.64 8.44 4.67
C ASN A 397 -23.30 7.76 6.01
N TRP A 398 -22.30 6.89 6.05
CA TRP A 398 -21.95 6.06 7.21
C TRP A 398 -21.00 6.77 8.18
N GLU A 399 -20.48 7.95 7.84
CA GLU A 399 -19.48 8.69 8.61
C GLU A 399 -19.86 8.94 10.08
N PRO A 400 -21.10 9.36 10.43
CA PRO A 400 -21.49 9.54 11.83
C PRO A 400 -21.40 8.25 12.64
N VAL A 401 -21.62 7.12 11.97
CA VAL A 401 -21.61 5.79 12.60
C VAL A 401 -20.22 5.22 12.71
N MET A 402 -19.37 5.42 11.71
CA MET A 402 -17.96 5.01 11.72
C MET A 402 -17.20 5.59 12.92
N LYS A 403 -17.52 6.81 13.36
CA LYS A 403 -16.94 7.44 14.56
C LYS A 403 -17.20 6.67 15.85
N ARG A 404 -18.24 5.85 15.89
CA ARG A 404 -18.61 5.03 17.05
C ARG A 404 -17.92 3.66 17.02
N ALA A 405 -17.47 3.20 15.85
CA ALA A 405 -16.90 1.87 15.70
C ALA A 405 -15.49 1.76 16.28
N SER A 406 -15.14 0.59 16.82
CA SER A 406 -13.78 0.25 17.24
C SER A 406 -12.91 -0.25 16.08
N ALA A 407 -13.54 -0.76 15.02
CA ALA A 407 -12.90 -1.18 13.77
C ALA A 407 -13.92 -1.24 12.61
N LEU A 408 -13.41 -1.28 11.37
CA LEU A 408 -14.21 -1.43 10.15
C LEU A 408 -13.78 -2.68 9.36
N VAL A 409 -14.73 -3.43 8.82
CA VAL A 409 -14.45 -4.57 7.92
C VAL A 409 -15.40 -4.55 6.72
N THR A 410 -14.87 -4.47 5.50
CA THR A 410 -15.69 -4.45 4.28
C THR A 410 -15.31 -5.55 3.29
N ASN A 411 -16.30 -6.15 2.62
CA ASN A 411 -16.07 -7.13 1.56
C ASN A 411 -15.36 -6.52 0.35
N ARG A 412 -15.70 -5.28 0.00
CA ARG A 412 -15.17 -4.55 -1.16
C ARG A 412 -14.38 -3.32 -0.73
N GLY A 413 -13.41 -2.93 -1.56
CA GLY A 413 -12.62 -1.72 -1.40
C GLY A 413 -11.12 -1.97 -1.47
N GLY A 414 -10.40 -1.05 -2.12
CA GLY A 414 -8.94 -0.95 -2.01
C GLY A 414 -8.52 0.00 -0.90
N ARG A 415 -7.21 0.13 -0.64
CA ARG A 415 -6.67 1.10 0.35
C ARG A 415 -7.00 2.56 0.06
N THR A 416 -7.51 2.84 -1.13
CA THR A 416 -7.84 4.17 -1.63
C THR A 416 -9.33 4.47 -1.55
N CYS A 417 -10.15 3.52 -1.09
CA CYS A 417 -11.59 3.70 -1.00
C CYS A 417 -12.00 4.65 0.13
N HIS A 418 -13.24 5.11 0.07
CA HIS A 418 -13.85 5.94 1.10
C HIS A 418 -13.71 5.34 2.52
N ALA A 419 -13.96 4.04 2.69
CA ALA A 419 -13.82 3.36 3.98
C ALA A 419 -12.42 3.52 4.56
N ALA A 420 -11.40 3.34 3.70
CA ALA A 420 -10.00 3.42 4.09
C ALA A 420 -9.59 4.86 4.43
N ILE A 421 -10.03 5.84 3.64
CA ILE A 421 -9.75 7.26 3.90
C ILE A 421 -10.32 7.69 5.25
N ILE A 422 -11.60 7.42 5.51
CA ILE A 422 -12.25 7.78 6.79
C ILE A 422 -11.62 7.01 7.96
N ALA A 423 -11.29 5.72 7.80
CA ALA A 423 -10.60 4.96 8.84
C ALA A 423 -9.28 5.64 9.24
N ARG A 424 -8.52 6.16 8.27
CA ARG A 424 -7.29 6.92 8.54
C ARG A 424 -7.55 8.24 9.23
N GLU A 425 -8.54 9.01 8.78
CA GLU A 425 -8.92 10.29 9.41
C GLU A 425 -9.38 10.10 10.86
N LEU A 426 -10.14 9.04 11.14
CA LEU A 426 -10.64 8.70 12.48
C LEU A 426 -9.61 7.97 13.35
N GLY A 427 -8.53 7.46 12.75
CA GLY A 427 -7.49 6.70 13.44
C GLY A 427 -7.96 5.34 13.99
N ILE A 428 -8.91 4.69 13.32
CA ILE A 428 -9.41 3.35 13.66
C ILE A 428 -8.91 2.29 12.67
N PRO A 429 -8.68 1.03 13.09
CA PRO A 429 -8.29 -0.06 12.20
C PRO A 429 -9.39 -0.41 11.20
N ALA A 430 -9.01 -0.61 9.95
CA ALA A 430 -9.93 -1.08 8.92
C ALA A 430 -9.35 -2.20 8.06
N ILE A 431 -10.19 -3.17 7.71
CA ILE A 431 -9.90 -4.23 6.75
C ILE A 431 -10.85 -4.06 5.56
N VAL A 432 -10.31 -3.79 4.39
CA VAL A 432 -11.10 -3.58 3.17
C VAL A 432 -10.83 -4.67 2.13
N GLY A 433 -11.82 -4.97 1.29
CA GLY A 433 -11.63 -5.94 0.22
C GLY A 433 -11.51 -7.40 0.71
N SER A 434 -12.17 -7.74 1.83
CA SER A 434 -12.14 -9.08 2.41
C SER A 434 -12.92 -10.15 1.62
N VAL A 435 -13.68 -9.72 0.61
CA VAL A 435 -14.51 -10.52 -0.30
C VAL A 435 -15.76 -11.14 0.35
N ASN A 436 -15.67 -11.65 1.58
CA ASN A 436 -16.75 -12.44 2.20
C ASN A 436 -16.86 -12.30 3.74
N ALA A 437 -16.50 -11.14 4.30
CA ALA A 437 -16.64 -10.89 5.74
C ALA A 437 -18.10 -10.98 6.22
N THR A 438 -19.05 -10.47 5.44
CA THR A 438 -20.48 -10.48 5.80
C THR A 438 -21.08 -11.88 5.92
N GLU A 439 -20.46 -12.87 5.29
CA GLU A 439 -20.88 -14.26 5.28
C GLU A 439 -20.17 -15.08 6.36
N LEU A 440 -18.95 -14.70 6.73
CA LEU A 440 -18.12 -15.44 7.68
C LEU A 440 -18.28 -14.98 9.13
N LEU A 441 -18.66 -13.71 9.36
CA LEU A 441 -18.89 -13.15 10.69
C LEU A 441 -20.38 -13.19 11.05
N GLN A 442 -20.70 -13.22 12.35
CA GLN A 442 -22.07 -13.20 12.86
C GLN A 442 -22.29 -11.99 13.77
N ASP A 443 -23.49 -11.40 13.73
CA ASP A 443 -23.86 -10.28 14.60
C ASP A 443 -23.69 -10.63 16.08
N GLY A 444 -23.02 -9.74 16.83
CA GLY A 444 -22.76 -9.86 18.25
C GLY A 444 -21.50 -10.65 18.62
N ASP A 445 -20.85 -11.32 17.66
CA ASP A 445 -19.61 -12.06 17.93
C ASP A 445 -18.50 -11.10 18.38
N MET A 446 -17.84 -11.42 19.49
CA MET A 446 -16.66 -10.66 19.91
C MET A 446 -15.49 -11.02 18.99
N VAL A 447 -14.88 -10.01 18.36
CA VAL A 447 -13.74 -10.20 17.45
C VAL A 447 -12.62 -9.20 17.69
N THR A 448 -11.43 -9.56 17.22
CA THR A 448 -10.26 -8.69 17.19
C THR A 448 -9.87 -8.43 15.74
N VAL A 449 -9.88 -7.18 15.32
CA VAL A 449 -9.44 -6.71 14.01
C VAL A 449 -8.00 -6.26 14.13
N CYS A 450 -7.07 -7.00 13.53
CA CYS A 450 -5.64 -6.72 13.55
C CYS A 450 -5.17 -6.23 12.17
N CYS A 451 -4.69 -4.99 12.12
CA CYS A 451 -4.10 -4.39 10.92
C CYS A 451 -2.60 -4.12 11.07
N SER A 452 -1.98 -4.48 12.21
CA SER A 452 -0.61 -4.08 12.54
C SER A 452 0.49 -5.05 12.09
N GLU A 453 0.13 -6.22 11.55
CA GLU A 453 1.08 -7.27 11.17
C GLU A 453 1.53 -7.22 9.69
N GLY A 454 1.08 -6.23 8.93
CA GLY A 454 1.44 -6.10 7.52
C GLY A 454 0.34 -5.44 6.68
N GLU A 455 0.35 -5.80 5.41
CA GLU A 455 -0.59 -5.30 4.41
C GLU A 455 -1.90 -6.07 4.38
N THR A 456 -1.91 -7.27 4.96
CA THR A 456 -3.10 -8.10 5.15
C THR A 456 -3.60 -7.90 6.57
N GLY A 457 -4.84 -7.44 6.71
CA GLY A 457 -5.53 -7.38 7.98
C GLY A 457 -6.27 -8.68 8.24
N LEU A 458 -6.30 -9.10 9.49
CA LEU A 458 -6.96 -10.33 9.93
C LEU A 458 -8.01 -10.03 11.00
N VAL A 459 -9.16 -10.68 10.89
CA VAL A 459 -10.16 -10.73 11.96
C VAL A 459 -10.03 -12.04 12.69
N PHE A 460 -9.73 -11.98 13.99
CA PHE A 460 -9.63 -13.13 14.86
C PHE A 460 -10.90 -13.30 15.71
N GLN A 461 -11.26 -14.55 15.98
CA GLN A 461 -12.32 -14.85 16.94
C GLN A 461 -11.92 -14.47 18.37
N GLY A 462 -12.79 -13.77 19.09
CA GLY A 462 -12.61 -13.37 20.48
C GLY A 462 -11.90 -12.02 20.66
N ALA A 463 -11.89 -11.55 21.91
CA ALA A 463 -11.13 -10.38 22.34
C ALA A 463 -9.70 -10.80 22.72
N LEU A 464 -8.75 -10.61 21.81
CA LEU A 464 -7.35 -10.88 22.04
C LEU A 464 -6.67 -9.67 22.68
N GLU A 465 -5.76 -9.93 23.61
CA GLU A 465 -4.97 -8.88 24.23
C GLU A 465 -3.96 -8.31 23.23
N TYR A 466 -3.74 -7.00 23.30
CA TYR A 466 -2.72 -6.31 22.53
C TYR A 466 -2.06 -5.22 23.37
N GLU A 467 -0.86 -4.81 22.97
CA GLU A 467 -0.14 -3.67 23.56
C GLU A 467 -0.01 -2.53 22.56
N VAL A 468 0.04 -1.30 23.10
CA VAL A 468 0.29 -0.09 22.33
C VAL A 468 1.53 0.58 22.91
N ASN A 469 2.57 0.67 22.10
CA ASN A 469 3.79 1.38 22.45
C ASN A 469 3.79 2.73 21.73
N THR A 470 3.81 3.82 22.50
CA THR A 470 3.89 5.18 21.96
C THR A 470 5.32 5.68 22.07
N GLU A 471 5.97 5.89 20.93
CA GLU A 471 7.31 6.47 20.89
C GLU A 471 7.28 7.90 20.35
N LYS A 472 7.96 8.80 21.07
CA LYS A 472 8.25 10.16 20.59
C LYS A 472 9.57 10.16 19.85
N GLU A 473 9.59 10.82 18.70
CA GLU A 473 10.80 11.10 17.95
C GLU A 473 11.82 11.78 18.87
N THR A 474 12.89 11.06 19.20
CA THR A 474 13.99 11.56 20.05
C THR A 474 15.26 11.53 19.22
N VAL A 475 16.01 12.62 19.25
CA VAL A 475 17.33 12.67 18.60
C VAL A 475 18.22 11.60 19.26
N LEU A 476 18.58 10.57 18.49
CA LEU A 476 19.44 9.50 18.98
C LEU A 476 20.92 9.90 18.83
N PRO A 477 21.76 9.63 19.84
CA PRO A 477 23.21 9.77 19.71
C PRO A 477 23.77 8.78 18.68
N THR A 478 24.96 9.04 18.14
CA THR A 478 25.64 8.10 17.25
C THR A 478 26.08 6.85 18.03
N PRO A 479 25.68 5.64 17.61
CA PRO A 479 26.02 4.42 18.32
C PRO A 479 27.48 4.01 18.02
N PRO A 480 28.15 3.28 18.94
CA PRO A 480 29.53 2.84 18.75
C PRO A 480 29.69 1.75 17.67
N VAL A 481 28.58 1.15 17.22
CA VAL A 481 28.52 0.16 16.15
C VAL A 481 27.26 0.39 15.33
N LYS A 482 27.26 -0.04 14.07
CA LYS A 482 26.09 0.06 13.19
C LYS A 482 24.92 -0.77 13.74
N ILE A 483 23.74 -0.18 13.82
CA ILE A 483 22.51 -0.87 14.23
C ILE A 483 21.66 -1.11 12.99
N MET A 484 21.56 -2.38 12.61
CA MET A 484 20.79 -2.85 11.46
C MET A 484 19.51 -3.55 11.91
N MET A 485 18.64 -3.86 10.96
CA MET A 485 17.36 -4.53 11.22
C MET A 485 17.31 -5.97 10.70
N ASN A 486 16.59 -6.82 11.41
CA ASN A 486 16.08 -8.11 10.96
C ASN A 486 14.71 -7.87 10.35
N VAL A 487 14.59 -8.02 9.03
CA VAL A 487 13.34 -7.76 8.29
C VAL A 487 12.93 -9.02 7.55
N GLY A 488 11.78 -9.59 7.89
CA GLY A 488 11.21 -10.71 7.15
C GLY A 488 10.15 -10.26 6.17
N ASN A 489 9.15 -9.54 6.68
CA ASN A 489 7.96 -9.20 5.92
C ASN A 489 8.19 -7.97 5.01
N PRO A 490 8.13 -8.10 3.66
CA PRO A 490 8.25 -6.97 2.75
C PRO A 490 7.15 -5.91 2.95
N ASP A 491 5.98 -6.33 3.41
CA ASP A 491 4.82 -5.46 3.69
C ASP A 491 5.11 -4.37 4.72
N MET A 492 6.01 -4.66 5.67
CA MET A 492 6.36 -3.74 6.74
C MET A 492 7.66 -2.97 6.46
N ALA A 493 8.33 -3.24 5.33
CA ALA A 493 9.66 -2.69 5.06
C ALA A 493 9.66 -1.15 5.05
N PHE A 494 8.67 -0.51 4.42
CA PHE A 494 8.55 0.95 4.38
C PHE A 494 8.28 1.58 5.76
N THR A 495 7.58 0.86 6.63
CA THR A 495 7.32 1.28 8.02
C THR A 495 8.61 1.19 8.83
N PHE A 496 9.31 0.05 8.77
CA PHE A 496 10.56 -0.14 9.51
C PHE A 496 11.66 0.82 9.05
N ALA A 497 11.67 1.19 7.77
CA ALA A 497 12.61 2.16 7.23
C ALA A 497 12.50 3.56 7.87
N GLN A 498 11.35 3.92 8.44
CA GLN A 498 11.16 5.20 9.16
C GLN A 498 11.96 5.25 10.47
N THR A 499 12.22 4.09 11.09
CA THR A 499 13.01 4.02 12.33
C THR A 499 14.49 4.19 12.01
N PRO A 500 15.26 5.02 12.76
CA PRO A 500 16.71 5.14 12.59
C PRO A 500 17.42 3.78 12.53
N ASN A 501 18.23 3.57 11.49
CA ASN A 501 18.89 2.31 11.19
C ASN A 501 20.12 2.51 10.28
N ASP A 502 20.97 1.50 10.18
CA ASP A 502 22.12 1.41 9.26
C ASP A 502 21.90 0.40 8.11
N GLY A 503 20.63 0.02 7.85
CA GLY A 503 20.23 -0.95 6.85
C GLY A 503 19.64 -2.23 7.45
N VAL A 504 19.65 -3.31 6.67
CA VAL A 504 19.09 -4.62 7.06
C VAL A 504 20.23 -5.64 7.13
N GLY A 505 20.52 -6.15 8.32
CA GLY A 505 21.60 -7.12 8.54
C GLY A 505 21.15 -8.57 8.31
N LEU A 506 19.83 -8.78 8.26
CA LEU A 506 19.21 -10.07 7.94
C LEU A 506 17.83 -9.84 7.33
N ALA A 507 17.72 -9.98 6.01
CA ALA A 507 16.45 -10.10 5.31
C ALA A 507 16.12 -11.58 5.11
N ARG A 508 14.98 -12.05 5.63
CA ARG A 508 14.60 -13.47 5.63
C ARG A 508 13.71 -13.81 4.44
N LEU A 509 14.20 -14.63 3.53
CA LEU A 509 13.45 -14.99 2.32
C LEU A 509 12.23 -15.89 2.59
N GLU A 510 12.22 -16.57 3.73
CA GLU A 510 11.13 -17.49 4.12
C GLU A 510 9.77 -16.78 4.19
N PHE A 511 9.75 -15.51 4.60
CA PHE A 511 8.51 -14.71 4.65
C PHE A 511 7.98 -14.39 3.25
N VAL A 512 8.88 -14.10 2.31
CA VAL A 512 8.51 -13.89 0.90
C VAL A 512 7.90 -15.18 0.33
N ILE A 513 8.57 -16.32 0.57
CA ILE A 513 8.11 -17.61 0.08
C ILE A 513 6.79 -18.02 0.74
N ASN A 514 6.63 -17.90 2.06
CA ASN A 514 5.39 -18.29 2.74
C ASN A 514 4.20 -17.39 2.35
N ASN A 515 4.40 -16.07 2.43
CA ASN A 515 3.28 -15.13 2.38
C ASN A 515 2.93 -14.73 0.94
N MET A 516 3.93 -14.53 0.07
CA MET A 516 3.71 -14.05 -1.29
C MET A 516 3.57 -15.18 -2.31
N ILE A 517 4.16 -16.34 -2.05
CA ILE A 517 4.17 -17.49 -2.97
C ILE A 517 3.27 -18.61 -2.42
N GLY A 518 3.57 -19.13 -1.24
CA GLY A 518 2.83 -20.18 -0.52
C GLY A 518 2.83 -21.55 -1.18
N ILE A 519 3.72 -21.79 -2.15
CA ILE A 519 3.80 -23.02 -2.94
C ILE A 519 5.23 -23.53 -2.90
N HIS A 520 5.39 -24.86 -2.77
CA HIS A 520 6.69 -25.50 -2.81
C HIS A 520 7.38 -25.29 -4.17
N PRO A 521 8.64 -24.84 -4.24
CA PRO A 521 9.30 -24.52 -5.52
C PRO A 521 9.42 -25.74 -6.45
N LYS A 522 9.57 -26.96 -5.90
CA LYS A 522 9.60 -28.19 -6.70
C LYS A 522 8.24 -28.56 -7.30
N ALA A 523 7.13 -28.16 -6.65
CA ALA A 523 5.78 -28.31 -7.20
C ALA A 523 5.56 -27.33 -8.38
N ILE A 524 6.16 -26.13 -8.29
CA ILE A 524 6.17 -25.16 -9.39
C ILE A 524 6.95 -25.68 -10.60
N LEU A 525 8.15 -26.23 -10.38
CA LEU A 525 8.97 -26.81 -11.46
C LEU A 525 8.28 -28.01 -12.13
N ASN A 526 7.60 -28.83 -11.35
CA ASN A 526 6.90 -30.03 -11.83
C ASN A 526 5.39 -29.82 -12.02
N TYR A 527 4.96 -28.59 -12.35
CA TYR A 527 3.55 -28.20 -12.42
C TYR A 527 2.65 -29.22 -13.15
N LEU A 528 3.08 -29.70 -14.33
CA LEU A 528 2.28 -30.64 -15.14
C LEU A 528 2.13 -32.03 -14.51
N ALA A 529 3.02 -32.42 -13.60
CA ALA A 529 2.99 -33.68 -12.88
C ALA A 529 2.19 -33.60 -11.56
N MET A 530 1.75 -32.41 -11.15
CA MET A 530 1.00 -32.23 -9.90
C MET A 530 -0.45 -32.73 -10.00
N PRO A 531 -1.05 -33.16 -8.88
CA PRO A 531 -2.50 -33.38 -8.78
C PRO A 531 -3.31 -32.18 -9.28
N GLN A 532 -4.50 -32.42 -9.85
CA GLN A 532 -5.31 -31.36 -10.49
C GLN A 532 -5.73 -30.24 -9.53
N ASP A 533 -5.98 -30.55 -8.27
CA ASP A 533 -6.30 -29.59 -7.22
C ASP A 533 -5.10 -28.68 -6.90
N ILE A 534 -3.89 -29.24 -6.83
CA ILE A 534 -2.65 -28.48 -6.67
C ILE A 534 -2.39 -27.62 -7.91
N GLN A 535 -2.57 -28.17 -9.13
CA GLN A 535 -2.44 -27.40 -10.37
C GLN A 535 -3.34 -26.15 -10.34
N LYS A 536 -4.61 -26.30 -9.96
CA LYS A 536 -5.55 -25.16 -9.84
C LYS A 536 -5.05 -24.10 -8.86
N GLN A 537 -4.53 -24.51 -7.69
CA GLN A 537 -3.96 -23.56 -6.72
C GLN A 537 -2.73 -22.83 -7.27
N ILE A 538 -1.85 -23.55 -7.97
CA ILE A 538 -0.67 -22.96 -8.63
C ILE A 538 -1.09 -21.96 -9.70
N THR A 539 -2.00 -22.34 -10.60
CA THR A 539 -2.52 -21.44 -11.65
C THR A 539 -3.17 -20.20 -11.05
N HIS A 540 -3.99 -20.38 -10.02
CA HIS A 540 -4.67 -19.28 -9.36
C HIS A 540 -3.68 -18.31 -8.71
N ARG A 541 -2.63 -18.79 -8.03
CA ARG A 541 -1.61 -17.92 -7.43
C ARG A 541 -0.68 -17.27 -8.44
N ALA A 542 -0.37 -17.97 -9.53
CA ALA A 542 0.50 -17.48 -10.60
C ALA A 542 -0.20 -16.57 -11.64
N ARG A 543 -1.48 -16.21 -11.43
CA ARG A 543 -2.23 -15.32 -12.31
C ARG A 543 -1.54 -13.96 -12.47
N GLY A 544 -1.60 -13.40 -13.68
CA GLY A 544 -0.87 -12.18 -14.04
C GLY A 544 0.62 -12.37 -14.35
N TYR A 545 1.17 -13.58 -14.21
CA TYR A 545 2.56 -13.91 -14.56
C TYR A 545 2.64 -14.85 -15.76
N LEU A 546 3.77 -14.83 -16.45
CA LEU A 546 3.98 -15.58 -17.70
C LEU A 546 3.75 -17.10 -17.53
N ASN A 547 4.22 -17.67 -16.42
CA ASN A 547 4.05 -19.07 -16.05
C ASN A 547 4.41 -19.25 -14.55
N PRO A 548 4.10 -20.40 -13.94
CA PRO A 548 4.39 -20.64 -12.52
C PRO A 548 5.86 -20.46 -12.11
N LYS A 549 6.81 -20.83 -12.99
CA LYS A 549 8.24 -20.65 -12.72
C LYS A 549 8.61 -19.17 -12.66
N GLN A 550 8.13 -18.40 -13.63
CA GLN A 550 8.36 -16.95 -13.67
C GLN A 550 7.68 -16.24 -12.50
N PHE A 551 6.49 -16.70 -12.09
CA PHE A 551 5.82 -16.23 -10.87
C PHE A 551 6.72 -16.37 -9.62
N TYR A 552 7.35 -17.54 -9.42
CA TYR A 552 8.26 -17.73 -8.27
C TYR A 552 9.43 -16.73 -8.30
N ILE A 553 10.12 -16.65 -9.45
CA ILE A 553 11.29 -15.78 -9.63
C ILE A 553 10.91 -14.31 -9.42
N ASP A 554 9.82 -13.87 -10.03
CA ASP A 554 9.38 -12.48 -9.96
C ASP A 554 8.87 -12.12 -8.56
N LYS A 555 8.17 -13.02 -7.86
CA LYS A 555 7.73 -12.76 -6.48
C LYS A 555 8.87 -12.73 -5.48
N VAL A 556 9.86 -13.60 -5.62
CA VAL A 556 11.10 -13.51 -4.84
C VAL A 556 11.81 -12.17 -5.11
N ALA A 557 11.92 -11.78 -6.38
CA ALA A 557 12.56 -10.53 -6.77
C ALA A 557 11.79 -9.30 -6.26
N GLU A 558 10.46 -9.27 -6.37
CA GLU A 558 9.60 -8.18 -5.87
C GLU A 558 9.68 -8.06 -4.34
N GLY A 559 9.61 -9.18 -3.61
CA GLY A 559 9.74 -9.17 -2.15
C GLY A 559 11.09 -8.60 -1.68
N VAL A 560 12.18 -9.05 -2.29
CA VAL A 560 13.53 -8.55 -1.96
C VAL A 560 13.75 -7.12 -2.44
N ALA A 561 13.25 -6.75 -3.64
CA ALA A 561 13.35 -5.39 -4.15
C ALA A 561 12.60 -4.39 -3.27
N THR A 562 11.45 -4.76 -2.74
CA THR A 562 10.67 -3.94 -1.81
C THR A 562 11.48 -3.63 -0.55
N ILE A 563 12.10 -4.65 0.07
CA ILE A 563 12.97 -4.46 1.25
C ILE A 563 14.19 -3.60 0.86
N ALA A 564 14.87 -3.93 -0.24
CA ALA A 564 16.06 -3.20 -0.67
C ALA A 564 15.79 -1.73 -0.99
N ALA A 565 14.65 -1.42 -1.59
CA ALA A 565 14.20 -0.07 -1.90
C ALA A 565 13.88 0.73 -0.62
N ALA A 566 13.21 0.12 0.36
CA ALA A 566 12.86 0.77 1.61
C ALA A 566 14.09 1.31 2.38
N PHE A 567 15.22 0.58 2.31
CA PHE A 567 16.45 0.95 3.02
C PHE A 567 17.52 1.57 2.11
N TYR A 568 17.24 1.81 0.83
CA TYR A 568 18.22 2.31 -0.12
C TYR A 568 18.77 3.70 0.30
N PRO A 569 20.09 3.98 0.14
CA PRO A 569 21.15 3.12 -0.39
C PRO A 569 21.88 2.27 0.67
N LYS A 570 21.32 2.10 1.87
CA LYS A 570 21.95 1.32 2.96
C LYS A 570 21.97 -0.17 2.60
N PRO A 571 22.96 -0.94 3.10
CA PRO A 571 23.09 -2.35 2.77
C PRO A 571 21.90 -3.18 3.29
N VAL A 572 21.49 -4.15 2.48
CA VAL A 572 20.43 -5.12 2.78
C VAL A 572 20.96 -6.53 2.55
N ILE A 573 21.33 -7.22 3.62
CA ILE A 573 21.88 -8.58 3.57
C ILE A 573 20.73 -9.59 3.52
N VAL A 574 20.49 -10.17 2.35
CA VAL A 574 19.40 -11.14 2.11
C VAL A 574 19.90 -12.55 2.33
N ARG A 575 19.32 -13.25 3.29
CA ARG A 575 19.58 -14.67 3.49
C ARG A 575 18.76 -15.48 2.49
N THR A 576 19.41 -16.40 1.77
CA THR A 576 18.71 -17.38 0.93
C THR A 576 17.85 -18.31 1.80
N SER A 577 16.94 -19.07 1.18
CA SER A 577 15.95 -19.85 1.94
C SER A 577 16.58 -20.88 2.90
N ASP A 578 16.29 -20.76 4.19
CA ASP A 578 16.81 -21.61 5.25
C ASP A 578 15.69 -22.42 5.93
N PHE A 579 14.65 -22.74 5.17
CA PHE A 579 13.57 -23.61 5.64
C PHE A 579 14.10 -24.99 6.02
N LYS A 580 13.57 -25.51 7.11
CA LYS A 580 13.61 -26.92 7.46
C LYS A 580 12.62 -27.70 6.58
N SER A 581 12.84 -29.00 6.41
CA SER A 581 11.96 -29.86 5.59
C SER A 581 10.51 -29.83 6.07
N ASN A 582 10.29 -29.81 7.39
CA ASN A 582 8.95 -29.72 7.99
C ASN A 582 8.24 -28.36 7.76
N GLU A 583 8.97 -27.30 7.42
CA GLU A 583 8.40 -26.01 7.04
C GLU A 583 8.05 -25.99 5.56
N TYR A 584 8.94 -26.49 4.69
CA TYR A 584 8.64 -26.69 3.28
C TYR A 584 7.42 -27.61 3.08
N LYS A 585 7.27 -28.62 3.93
CA LYS A 585 6.12 -29.56 3.93
C LYS A 585 4.77 -28.87 4.11
N LYS A 586 4.72 -27.69 4.75
CA LYS A 586 3.49 -26.92 4.98
C LYS A 586 3.06 -26.09 3.78
N LEU A 587 3.93 -25.91 2.78
CA LEU A 587 3.58 -25.23 1.54
C LEU A 587 2.67 -26.11 0.67
N VAL A 588 1.92 -25.48 -0.23
CA VAL A 588 1.11 -26.21 -1.20
C VAL A 588 2.01 -27.12 -2.05
N GLY A 589 1.73 -28.43 -2.02
CA GLY A 589 2.50 -29.48 -2.70
C GLY A 589 3.83 -29.85 -2.03
N GLY A 590 4.10 -29.37 -0.81
CA GLY A 590 5.33 -29.66 -0.08
C GLY A 590 5.40 -31.09 0.48
N ASP A 591 4.27 -31.65 0.89
CA ASP A 591 4.13 -33.02 1.41
C ASP A 591 4.56 -34.12 0.43
N ILE A 592 4.49 -33.84 -0.88
CA ILE A 592 4.96 -34.73 -1.94
C ILE A 592 6.50 -34.84 -1.96
N TYR A 593 7.20 -33.77 -1.59
CA TYR A 593 8.65 -33.65 -1.77
C TYR A 593 9.45 -33.73 -0.48
N GLU A 594 8.83 -33.44 0.66
CA GLU A 594 9.52 -33.27 1.93
C GLU A 594 9.31 -34.48 2.85
N PRO A 595 10.37 -35.28 3.09
CA PRO A 595 10.29 -36.40 4.03
C PRO A 595 10.14 -35.91 5.47
N ASP A 596 9.63 -36.78 6.34
CA ASP A 596 9.69 -36.56 7.78
C ASP A 596 11.11 -36.79 8.28
N GLU A 597 11.66 -35.81 8.99
CA GLU A 597 12.97 -35.88 9.62
C GLU A 597 12.81 -35.92 11.14
N GLU A 598 13.50 -36.83 11.81
CA GLU A 598 13.51 -36.93 13.27
C GLU A 598 14.04 -35.64 13.94
N ASN A 599 15.02 -34.98 13.30
CA ASN A 599 15.64 -33.76 13.83
C ASN A 599 15.74 -32.67 12.73
N PRO A 600 14.64 -31.96 12.42
CA PRO A 600 14.62 -30.97 11.34
C PRO A 600 15.62 -29.82 11.53
N MET A 601 16.01 -29.52 12.78
CA MET A 601 17.01 -28.49 13.09
C MET A 601 18.37 -28.72 12.42
N ILE A 602 18.82 -29.98 12.37
CA ILE A 602 20.12 -30.39 11.82
C ILE A 602 19.99 -31.15 10.48
N GLY A 603 18.76 -31.25 9.96
CA GLY A 603 18.40 -32.02 8.77
C GLY A 603 18.67 -31.33 7.43
N PHE A 604 17.87 -31.65 6.43
CA PHE A 604 18.05 -31.24 5.03
C PHE A 604 17.68 -29.77 4.78
N ARG A 605 18.62 -28.86 5.09
CA ARG A 605 18.49 -27.39 4.95
C ARG A 605 19.81 -26.68 4.59
N GLY A 606 19.70 -25.39 4.28
CA GLY A 606 20.81 -24.50 3.94
C GLY A 606 21.68 -25.02 2.79
N ALA A 607 22.99 -24.82 2.88
CA ALA A 607 23.94 -25.17 1.83
C ALA A 607 23.79 -26.61 1.28
N ALA A 608 23.64 -27.61 2.16
CA ALA A 608 23.44 -29.01 1.76
C ALA A 608 22.23 -29.19 0.84
N ARG A 609 21.13 -28.48 1.10
CA ARG A 609 19.93 -28.51 0.27
C ARG A 609 20.18 -27.87 -1.09
N TYR A 610 20.91 -26.76 -1.16
CA TYR A 610 21.16 -26.05 -2.42
C TYR A 610 21.96 -26.85 -3.44
N MET A 611 22.81 -27.76 -2.98
CA MET A 611 23.68 -28.57 -3.85
C MET A 611 23.07 -29.92 -4.22
N SER A 612 22.04 -30.36 -3.48
CA SER A 612 21.38 -31.63 -3.76
C SER A 612 20.77 -31.62 -5.16
N GLU A 613 21.00 -32.68 -5.94
CA GLU A 613 20.41 -32.86 -7.27
C GLU A 613 18.88 -32.70 -7.25
N ASP A 614 18.24 -33.07 -6.14
CA ASP A 614 16.79 -32.97 -5.98
C ASP A 614 16.26 -31.55 -5.79
N PHE A 615 17.09 -30.59 -5.41
CA PHE A 615 16.65 -29.23 -5.05
C PHE A 615 17.46 -28.11 -5.73
N LYS A 616 18.59 -28.43 -6.36
CA LYS A 616 19.47 -27.47 -7.02
C LYS A 616 18.74 -26.54 -7.98
N GLU A 617 17.79 -27.04 -8.77
CA GLU A 617 16.98 -26.21 -9.66
C GLU A 617 16.08 -25.19 -8.93
N CYS A 618 15.62 -25.51 -7.71
CA CYS A 618 14.87 -24.57 -6.88
C CYS A 618 15.77 -23.43 -6.41
N PHE A 619 17.00 -23.74 -5.98
CA PHE A 619 17.99 -22.73 -5.60
C PHE A 619 18.44 -21.86 -6.79
N VAL A 620 18.48 -22.43 -8.00
CA VAL A 620 18.74 -21.67 -9.24
C VAL A 620 17.66 -20.61 -9.47
N MET A 621 16.38 -20.87 -9.16
CA MET A 621 15.33 -19.85 -9.26
C MET A 621 15.56 -18.69 -8.28
N GLU A 622 16.01 -18.97 -7.05
CA GLU A 622 16.39 -17.91 -6.08
C GLU A 622 17.59 -17.10 -6.59
N CYS A 623 18.61 -17.76 -7.16
CA CYS A 623 19.74 -17.07 -7.79
C CYS A 623 19.30 -16.15 -8.94
N GLN A 624 18.40 -16.62 -9.80
CA GLN A 624 17.83 -15.82 -10.90
C GLN A 624 17.09 -14.59 -10.37
N ALA A 625 16.32 -14.73 -9.30
CA ALA A 625 15.64 -13.62 -8.67
C ALA A 625 16.62 -12.60 -8.06
N MET A 626 17.65 -13.05 -7.34
CA MET A 626 18.66 -12.16 -6.75
C MET A 626 19.46 -11.42 -7.83
N LYS A 627 19.79 -12.11 -8.93
CA LYS A 627 20.42 -11.48 -10.10
C LYS A 627 19.52 -10.40 -10.70
N LYS A 628 18.23 -10.67 -10.88
CA LYS A 628 17.25 -9.69 -11.36
C LYS A 628 17.20 -8.44 -10.48
N VAL A 629 17.15 -8.60 -9.16
CA VAL A 629 17.14 -7.47 -8.21
C VAL A 629 18.38 -6.59 -8.37
N ARG A 630 19.56 -7.19 -8.44
CA ARG A 630 20.82 -6.43 -8.50
C ARG A 630 21.10 -5.83 -9.87
N GLU A 631 20.96 -6.62 -10.93
CA GLU A 631 21.40 -6.24 -12.27
C GLU A 631 20.28 -5.59 -13.10
N THR A 632 19.05 -6.10 -12.99
CA THR A 632 17.91 -5.57 -13.75
C THR A 632 17.29 -4.37 -13.06
N PHE A 633 16.96 -4.47 -11.76
CA PHE A 633 16.42 -3.32 -11.03
C PHE A 633 17.51 -2.32 -10.63
N GLY A 634 18.75 -2.78 -10.45
CA GLY A 634 19.87 -1.91 -10.07
C GLY A 634 19.99 -1.68 -8.56
N LEU A 635 19.35 -2.51 -7.74
CA LEU A 635 19.42 -2.45 -6.27
C LEU A 635 20.70 -3.14 -5.78
N THR A 636 21.83 -2.50 -6.04
CA THR A 636 23.18 -3.02 -5.72
C THR A 636 23.51 -3.00 -4.24
N ASN A 637 22.67 -2.36 -3.41
CA ASN A 637 22.75 -2.37 -1.95
C ASN A 637 22.34 -3.72 -1.33
N VAL A 638 21.74 -4.62 -2.10
CA VAL A 638 21.53 -6.01 -1.67
C VAL A 638 22.90 -6.66 -1.45
N GLU A 639 23.05 -7.53 -0.46
CA GLU A 639 24.14 -8.51 -0.31
C GLU A 639 23.48 -9.89 -0.13
N ILE A 640 24.18 -10.99 -0.41
CA ILE A 640 23.57 -12.33 -0.32
C ILE A 640 24.25 -13.12 0.77
N MET A 641 23.47 -13.69 1.69
CA MET A 641 23.94 -14.50 2.79
C MET A 641 23.54 -15.97 2.62
N ILE A 642 24.53 -16.87 2.77
CA ILE A 642 24.33 -18.31 2.70
C ILE A 642 24.23 -18.90 4.12
N PRO A 643 23.09 -19.53 4.48
CA PRO A 643 22.89 -20.18 5.76
C PRO A 643 23.42 -21.61 5.79
N PHE A 644 23.63 -22.10 7.01
CA PHE A 644 23.85 -23.49 7.39
C PHE A 644 24.93 -24.20 6.57
N VAL A 645 26.02 -23.49 6.29
CA VAL A 645 27.23 -24.06 5.66
C VAL A 645 27.96 -24.87 6.74
N ARG A 646 28.13 -26.17 6.52
CA ARG A 646 28.72 -27.10 7.49
C ARG A 646 30.21 -27.35 7.23
N THR A 647 30.60 -27.43 5.96
CA THR A 647 31.95 -27.81 5.53
C THR A 647 32.50 -26.89 4.43
N LEU A 648 33.82 -26.91 4.23
CA LEU A 648 34.47 -26.13 3.17
C LEU A 648 34.06 -26.59 1.76
N ASP A 649 33.74 -27.88 1.58
CA ASP A 649 33.24 -28.39 0.32
C ASP A 649 31.86 -27.81 0.01
N GLU A 650 30.98 -27.70 1.02
CA GLU A 650 29.69 -27.01 0.87
C GLU A 650 29.87 -25.53 0.51
N ALA A 651 30.81 -24.83 1.16
CA ALA A 651 31.13 -23.44 0.84
C ALA A 651 31.58 -23.26 -0.62
N LYS A 652 32.49 -24.13 -1.07
CA LYS A 652 33.04 -24.11 -2.44
C LYS A 652 31.96 -24.40 -3.48
N GLU A 653 31.16 -25.42 -3.25
CA GLU A 653 30.16 -25.87 -4.22
C GLU A 653 28.98 -24.88 -4.32
N VAL A 654 28.44 -24.39 -3.20
CA VAL A 654 27.37 -23.36 -3.23
C VAL A 654 27.84 -22.08 -3.93
N THR A 655 29.05 -21.58 -3.61
CA THR A 655 29.58 -20.39 -4.29
C THR A 655 29.84 -20.63 -5.77
N SER A 656 30.20 -21.85 -6.16
CA SER A 656 30.33 -22.25 -7.56
C SER A 656 28.99 -22.29 -8.28
N ILE A 657 27.93 -22.84 -7.65
CA ILE A 657 26.57 -22.84 -8.18
C ILE A 657 26.07 -21.41 -8.39
N MET A 658 26.27 -20.52 -7.40
CA MET A 658 25.90 -19.10 -7.53
C MET A 658 26.64 -18.44 -8.68
N ALA A 659 27.96 -18.62 -8.78
CA ALA A 659 28.77 -18.06 -9.86
C ALA A 659 28.34 -18.57 -11.24
N ALA A 660 28.02 -19.86 -11.37
CA ALA A 660 27.50 -20.45 -12.60
C ALA A 660 26.14 -19.87 -13.02
N ASN A 661 25.37 -19.35 -12.06
CA ASN A 661 24.10 -18.66 -12.28
C ASN A 661 24.25 -17.13 -12.34
N GLY A 662 25.48 -16.62 -12.50
CA GLY A 662 25.77 -15.20 -12.70
C GLY A 662 25.90 -14.38 -11.42
N LEU A 663 25.93 -15.00 -10.24
CA LEU A 663 26.15 -14.32 -8.95
C LEU A 663 27.57 -14.59 -8.44
N LYS A 664 28.54 -13.85 -8.96
CA LYS A 664 29.96 -13.97 -8.59
C LYS A 664 30.41 -12.76 -7.76
N ARG A 665 31.17 -13.02 -6.69
CA ARG A 665 31.73 -11.96 -5.83
C ARG A 665 32.51 -10.94 -6.65
N GLY A 666 32.29 -9.66 -6.35
CA GLY A 666 32.90 -8.51 -7.05
C GLY A 666 32.14 -8.06 -8.30
N ASP A 667 31.46 -8.95 -9.01
CA ASP A 667 30.64 -8.58 -10.18
C ASP A 667 29.44 -7.76 -9.70
N TYR A 668 29.21 -6.59 -10.32
CA TYR A 668 28.21 -5.60 -9.86
C TYR A 668 28.31 -5.27 -8.35
N GLY A 669 29.52 -5.31 -7.79
CA GLY A 669 29.77 -5.08 -6.37
C GLY A 669 29.14 -6.13 -5.45
N LEU A 670 28.84 -7.34 -5.96
CA LEU A 670 28.25 -8.41 -5.15
C LEU A 670 29.18 -8.81 -4.01
N ARG A 671 28.63 -8.75 -2.81
CA ARG A 671 29.21 -9.30 -1.58
C ARG A 671 28.44 -10.55 -1.18
N LEU A 672 29.18 -11.62 -0.91
CA LEU A 672 28.62 -12.86 -0.34
C LEU A 672 28.99 -12.97 1.13
N ILE A 673 27.99 -13.08 1.98
CA ILE A 673 28.14 -13.25 3.43
C ILE A 673 27.83 -14.71 3.77
N MET A 674 28.49 -15.26 4.79
CA MET A 674 28.12 -16.56 5.34
C MET A 674 27.50 -16.38 6.72
N MET A 675 26.43 -17.12 7.00
CA MET A 675 25.91 -17.18 8.35
C MET A 675 26.83 -18.09 9.19
N CYS A 676 27.51 -17.50 10.17
CA CYS A 676 28.40 -18.21 11.09
C CYS A 676 27.57 -18.76 12.25
N GLU A 677 27.03 -19.96 12.06
CA GLU A 677 26.03 -20.53 12.96
C GLU A 677 26.26 -22.01 13.31
N VAL A 678 27.25 -22.66 12.71
CA VAL A 678 27.68 -24.03 13.04
C VAL A 678 29.05 -23.96 13.72
N PRO A 679 29.35 -24.76 14.77
CA PRO A 679 30.65 -24.69 15.46
C PRO A 679 31.87 -24.85 14.54
N SER A 680 31.77 -25.66 13.48
CA SER A 680 32.83 -25.79 12.46
C SER A 680 33.18 -24.45 11.80
N ASN A 681 32.22 -23.53 11.67
CA ASN A 681 32.39 -22.22 11.05
C ASN A 681 33.32 -21.33 11.88
N ALA A 682 33.20 -21.39 13.21
CA ALA A 682 34.08 -20.67 14.12
C ALA A 682 35.47 -21.31 14.19
N ILE A 683 35.54 -22.64 14.25
CA ILE A 683 36.81 -23.39 14.35
C ILE A 683 37.66 -23.22 13.08
N LEU A 684 37.03 -23.21 11.90
CA LEU A 684 37.69 -23.09 10.60
C LEU A 684 37.45 -21.72 9.94
N ALA A 685 37.22 -20.69 10.75
CA ALA A 685 36.76 -19.38 10.29
C ALA A 685 37.61 -18.75 9.17
N GLU A 686 38.94 -18.79 9.26
CA GLU A 686 39.82 -18.23 8.23
C GLU A 686 39.66 -18.93 6.87
N ALA A 687 39.50 -20.26 6.87
CA ALA A 687 39.34 -21.05 5.65
C ALA A 687 37.96 -20.81 5.01
N PHE A 688 36.89 -20.77 5.80
CA PHE A 688 35.57 -20.39 5.29
C PHE A 688 35.58 -18.99 4.70
N LEU A 689 36.27 -18.05 5.35
CA LEU A 689 36.38 -16.68 4.86
C LEU A 689 37.05 -16.60 3.48
N GLU A 690 37.80 -17.57 2.97
CA GLU A 690 38.30 -17.52 1.59
C GLU A 690 37.16 -17.40 0.57
N TYR A 691 36.03 -18.06 0.83
CA TYR A 691 34.86 -18.12 -0.06
C TYR A 691 33.91 -16.94 0.09
N PHE A 692 33.94 -16.20 1.21
CA PHE A 692 32.97 -15.15 1.55
C PHE A 692 33.63 -13.78 1.82
N ASP A 693 32.85 -12.69 1.76
CA ASP A 693 33.25 -11.30 2.04
C ASP A 693 33.03 -10.88 3.50
N GLY A 694 32.54 -11.81 4.32
CA GLY A 694 32.34 -11.65 5.75
C GLY A 694 31.36 -12.65 6.33
N PHE A 695 31.07 -12.46 7.60
CA PHE A 695 30.16 -13.29 8.39
C PHE A 695 29.02 -12.48 9.00
N SER A 696 27.89 -13.15 9.17
CA SER A 696 26.85 -12.76 10.12
C SER A 696 26.68 -13.89 11.12
N ILE A 697 26.95 -13.64 12.40
CA ILE A 697 26.82 -14.67 13.44
C ILE A 697 25.34 -14.96 13.66
N GLY A 698 24.93 -16.21 13.46
CA GLY A 698 23.62 -16.72 13.86
C GLY A 698 23.72 -17.29 15.26
N SER A 699 23.64 -16.42 16.28
CA SER A 699 23.91 -16.81 17.67
C SER A 699 22.95 -17.87 18.18
N ASN A 700 21.73 -17.89 17.67
CA ASN A 700 20.70 -18.85 18.03
C ASN A 700 21.09 -20.30 17.68
N ASP A 701 21.35 -20.57 16.40
CA ASP A 701 21.75 -21.90 15.93
C ASP A 701 23.16 -22.26 16.44
N LEU A 702 24.07 -21.29 16.57
CA LEU A 702 25.39 -21.52 17.16
C LEU A 702 25.27 -21.99 18.62
N THR A 703 24.40 -21.39 19.41
CA THR A 703 24.16 -21.77 20.81
C THR A 703 23.56 -23.17 20.89
N GLN A 704 22.52 -23.45 20.11
CA GLN A 704 21.87 -24.76 20.07
C GLN A 704 22.88 -25.88 19.75
N LEU A 705 23.73 -25.69 18.74
CA LEU A 705 24.70 -26.69 18.30
C LEU A 705 25.91 -26.81 19.23
N THR A 706 26.30 -25.71 19.89
CA THR A 706 27.42 -25.73 20.85
C THR A 706 27.03 -26.44 22.13
N LEU A 707 25.80 -26.22 22.60
CA LEU A 707 25.31 -26.78 23.86
C LEU A 707 24.56 -28.11 23.68
N GLY A 708 24.22 -28.49 22.44
CA GLY A 708 23.41 -29.67 22.16
C GLY A 708 21.97 -29.52 22.66
N THR A 709 21.42 -28.31 22.59
CA THR A 709 20.10 -27.97 23.11
C THR A 709 19.15 -27.60 21.97
N ASP A 710 17.94 -28.14 21.98
CA ASP A 710 16.83 -27.63 21.18
C ASP A 710 16.04 -26.62 22.00
N ARG A 711 15.99 -25.36 21.56
CA ARG A 711 15.27 -24.31 22.27
C ARG A 711 13.75 -24.49 22.22
N ASP A 712 13.26 -25.20 21.20
CA ASP A 712 11.83 -25.46 21.02
C ASP A 712 11.36 -26.56 22.02
N SER A 713 12.31 -27.24 22.68
CA SER A 713 12.05 -28.18 23.78
C SER A 713 11.90 -27.45 25.12
N GLY A 714 10.66 -27.37 25.62
CA GLY A 714 10.36 -26.75 26.92
C GLY A 714 11.05 -27.39 28.13
N ILE A 715 11.68 -28.55 27.99
CA ILE A 715 12.45 -29.24 29.06
C ILE A 715 13.88 -28.68 29.16
N LEU A 716 14.45 -28.21 28.05
CA LEU A 716 15.85 -27.77 27.95
C LEU A 716 16.00 -26.25 27.76
N ALA A 717 14.89 -25.52 27.66
CA ALA A 717 14.87 -24.08 27.43
C ALA A 717 15.68 -23.29 28.49
N ASP A 718 15.69 -23.73 29.75
CA ASP A 718 16.44 -23.09 30.85
C ASP A 718 17.97 -23.14 30.65
N GLY A 719 18.49 -24.05 29.81
CA GLY A 719 19.91 -24.20 29.52
C GLY A 719 20.41 -23.38 28.33
N PHE A 720 19.51 -22.72 27.59
CA PHE A 720 19.86 -21.93 26.42
C PHE A 720 20.31 -20.52 26.84
N ASP A 721 21.60 -20.22 26.69
CA ASP A 721 22.14 -18.86 26.91
C ASP A 721 23.24 -18.54 25.89
N GLU A 722 23.00 -17.54 25.05
CA GLU A 722 23.93 -17.09 24.02
C GLU A 722 25.21 -16.46 24.60
N ARG A 723 25.21 -16.14 25.91
CA ARG A 723 26.38 -15.64 26.65
C ARG A 723 27.25 -16.73 27.24
N ASN A 724 26.87 -18.00 27.11
CA ASN A 724 27.66 -19.13 27.60
C ASN A 724 29.11 -19.03 27.11
N ASP A 725 30.08 -19.34 27.98
CA ASP A 725 31.51 -19.17 27.68
C ASP A 725 31.97 -19.99 26.47
N ALA A 726 31.36 -21.16 26.22
CA ALA A 726 31.63 -21.95 25.03
C ALA A 726 31.18 -21.21 23.76
N VAL A 727 29.99 -20.61 23.79
CA VAL A 727 29.44 -19.82 22.67
C VAL A 727 30.26 -18.56 22.44
N LYS A 728 30.57 -17.81 23.51
CA LYS A 728 31.45 -16.62 23.42
C LYS A 728 32.82 -16.96 22.85
N SER A 729 33.39 -18.10 23.21
CA SER A 729 34.67 -18.57 22.66
C SER A 729 34.61 -18.75 21.15
N LEU A 730 33.54 -19.40 20.64
CA LEU A 730 33.34 -19.57 19.19
C LEU A 730 33.08 -18.24 18.47
N ILE A 731 32.29 -17.35 19.07
CA ILE A 731 32.06 -15.99 18.55
C ILE A 731 33.39 -15.23 18.46
N GLN A 732 34.22 -15.29 19.50
CA GLN A 732 35.52 -14.62 19.53
C GLN A 732 36.47 -15.16 18.46
N MET A 733 36.47 -16.48 18.21
CA MET A 733 37.24 -17.09 17.10
C MET A 733 36.81 -16.53 15.75
N ALA A 734 35.50 -16.49 15.47
CA ALA A 734 34.95 -15.95 14.22
C ALA A 734 35.29 -14.46 14.03
N ILE A 735 35.14 -13.65 15.09
CA ILE A 735 35.49 -12.23 15.09
C ILE A 735 36.97 -12.03 14.81
N THR A 736 37.84 -12.80 15.47
CA THR A 736 39.29 -12.68 15.32
C THR A 736 39.72 -12.99 13.88
N ALA A 737 39.18 -14.06 13.29
CA ALA A 737 39.44 -14.43 11.91
C ALA A 737 38.94 -13.37 10.91
N ALA A 738 37.73 -12.82 11.11
CA ALA A 738 37.20 -11.76 10.26
C ALA A 738 38.04 -10.48 10.33
N LYS A 739 38.48 -10.07 11.52
CA LYS A 739 39.39 -8.92 11.69
C LYS A 739 40.74 -9.13 11.02
N LYS A 740 41.35 -10.30 11.22
CA LYS A 740 42.65 -10.66 10.63
C LYS A 740 42.60 -10.61 9.09
N THR A 741 41.49 -11.06 8.51
CA THR A 741 41.25 -11.05 7.06
C THR A 741 40.64 -9.73 6.55
N LYS A 742 40.35 -8.77 7.43
CA LYS A 742 39.72 -7.46 7.14
C LYS A 742 38.35 -7.60 6.45
N LYS A 743 37.56 -8.59 6.87
CA LYS A 743 36.23 -8.88 6.34
C LYS A 743 35.13 -8.47 7.31
N TYR A 744 33.92 -8.33 6.77
CA TYR A 744 32.75 -7.95 7.56
C TYR A 744 32.43 -9.00 8.62
N ILE A 745 31.99 -8.56 9.79
CA ILE A 745 31.49 -9.43 10.86
C ILE A 745 30.32 -8.75 11.57
N GLY A 746 29.11 -9.22 11.32
CA GLY A 746 27.91 -8.82 12.03
C GLY A 746 27.40 -9.93 12.96
N ILE A 747 26.38 -9.62 13.74
CA ILE A 747 25.58 -10.60 14.49
C ILE A 747 24.11 -10.35 14.23
N CYS A 748 23.34 -11.43 14.08
CA CYS A 748 21.90 -11.38 13.91
C CYS A 748 21.22 -12.29 14.95
N GLY A 749 20.16 -11.80 15.57
CA GLY A 749 19.50 -12.45 16.70
C GLY A 749 18.97 -11.44 17.69
N GLN A 750 18.20 -11.90 18.68
CA GLN A 750 17.72 -11.04 19.77
C GLN A 750 18.67 -11.02 20.97
N GLY A 751 19.70 -11.87 21.03
CA GLY A 751 20.69 -11.87 22.12
C GLY A 751 21.17 -10.50 22.56
N PRO A 752 21.62 -9.61 21.65
CA PRO A 752 22.07 -8.29 22.06
C PRO A 752 20.95 -7.38 22.61
N SER A 753 19.71 -7.54 22.17
CA SER A 753 18.57 -6.79 22.73
C SER A 753 18.11 -7.36 24.07
N ASP A 754 18.08 -8.69 24.20
CA ASP A 754 17.57 -9.40 25.38
C ASP A 754 18.58 -9.41 26.52
N HIS A 755 19.88 -9.41 26.16
CA HIS A 755 21.02 -9.45 27.07
C HIS A 755 21.94 -8.24 26.83
N PRO A 756 21.73 -7.15 27.55
CA PRO A 756 22.47 -5.93 27.30
C PRO A 756 23.96 -6.00 27.63
N ASP A 757 24.33 -6.81 28.62
CA ASP A 757 25.71 -7.16 28.94
C ASP A 757 26.40 -7.86 27.76
N PHE A 758 25.65 -8.67 27.00
CA PHE A 758 26.12 -9.29 25.77
C PHE A 758 26.36 -8.27 24.66
N ALA A 759 25.44 -7.31 24.46
CA ALA A 759 25.65 -6.22 23.52
C ALA A 759 26.88 -5.38 23.88
N GLU A 760 27.08 -5.06 25.16
CA GLU A 760 28.27 -4.35 25.63
C GLU A 760 29.55 -5.15 25.39
N TRP A 761 29.54 -6.47 25.61
CA TRP A 761 30.67 -7.34 25.33
C TRP A 761 31.01 -7.38 23.83
N LEU A 762 29.99 -7.49 22.96
CA LEU A 762 30.16 -7.46 21.51
C LEU A 762 30.76 -6.13 21.02
N VAL A 763 30.37 -5.01 21.64
CA VAL A 763 30.93 -3.67 21.34
C VAL A 763 32.37 -3.54 21.86
N LYS A 764 32.62 -3.91 23.12
CA LYS A 764 33.93 -3.72 23.79
C LYS A 764 35.00 -4.68 23.30
N GLU A 765 34.71 -5.98 23.34
CA GLU A 765 35.69 -7.04 23.03
C GLU A 765 35.60 -7.50 21.58
N GLY A 766 34.36 -7.57 21.07
CA GLY A 766 34.09 -8.06 19.73
C GLY A 766 34.49 -7.09 18.62
N SER A 767 34.39 -5.77 18.82
CA SER A 767 34.45 -4.76 17.74
C SER A 767 33.75 -5.24 16.46
N ILE A 768 32.56 -5.82 16.63
CA ILE A 768 31.72 -6.25 15.51
C ILE A 768 31.37 -5.04 14.64
N SER A 769 31.12 -5.30 13.36
CA SER A 769 30.80 -4.25 12.38
C SER A 769 29.36 -3.76 12.51
N SER A 770 28.44 -4.62 12.92
CA SER A 770 27.01 -4.34 13.04
C SER A 770 26.29 -5.30 13.99
N MET A 771 25.20 -4.83 14.58
CA MET A 771 24.20 -5.66 15.27
C MET A 771 22.86 -5.54 14.56
N SER A 772 22.27 -6.69 14.19
CA SER A 772 20.99 -6.75 13.48
C SER A 772 19.86 -7.21 14.41
N LEU A 773 18.92 -6.31 14.69
CA LEU A 773 17.89 -6.46 15.73
C LEU A 773 16.48 -6.43 15.15
N ASN A 774 15.48 -6.84 15.91
CA ASN A 774 14.11 -6.70 15.45
C ASN A 774 13.71 -5.22 15.50
N PRO A 775 12.84 -4.73 14.60
CA PRO A 775 12.50 -3.31 14.54
C PRO A 775 12.01 -2.72 15.86
N ASP A 776 11.31 -3.50 16.69
CA ASP A 776 10.79 -3.09 18.00
C ASP A 776 11.86 -2.94 19.09
N THR A 777 13.05 -3.53 18.91
CA THR A 777 14.16 -3.47 19.89
C THR A 777 15.31 -2.56 19.45
N VAL A 778 15.24 -1.97 18.25
CA VAL A 778 16.28 -1.09 17.70
C VAL A 778 16.51 0.13 18.59
N ILE A 779 15.47 0.90 18.90
CA ILE A 779 15.60 2.19 19.61
C ILE A 779 16.12 2.00 21.03
N SER A 780 15.57 1.01 21.76
CA SER A 780 15.96 0.72 23.14
C SER A 780 17.42 0.28 23.22
N THR A 781 17.84 -0.63 22.33
CA THR A 781 19.23 -1.11 22.27
C THR A 781 20.18 0.01 21.84
N TRP A 782 19.81 0.80 20.83
CA TRP A 782 20.58 1.94 20.35
C TRP A 782 20.86 2.94 21.47
N LYS A 783 19.83 3.38 22.19
CA LYS A 783 19.99 4.31 23.32
C LYS A 783 20.94 3.73 24.36
N ARG A 784 20.82 2.45 24.68
CA ARG A 784 21.60 1.80 25.73
C ARG A 784 23.09 1.71 25.40
N ILE A 785 23.45 1.24 24.20
CA ILE A 785 24.86 1.12 23.81
C ILE A 785 25.53 2.47 23.56
N SER A 786 24.73 3.53 23.38
CA SER A 786 25.21 4.88 23.14
C SER A 786 25.33 5.72 24.42
N GLN A 787 24.77 5.27 25.55
CA GLN A 787 24.92 5.94 26.84
C GLN A 787 26.31 5.65 27.41
N LYS A 788 27.14 6.70 27.47
CA LYS A 788 28.36 6.77 28.28
C LYS A 788 28.30 7.98 29.20
#